data_AF-A0AAU6M228-F1
#
_entry.id   AF-A0AAU6M228-F1
#
_cell.length_a   1.000
_cell.length_b   1.000
_cell.length_c   1.000
_cell.angle_alpha   90.00
_cell.angle_beta   90.00
_cell.angle_gamma   90.00
#
_symmetry.space_group_name_H-M   'P 1'
#
loop_
_entity.id
_entity.type
_entity.pdbx_description
1 polymer ?
#
loop_
_entity_poly.entity_id
_entity_poly.type
_entity_poly.pdbx_seq_one_letter_code
_entity_poly.pdbx_strand_id
1 'polypeptide(L)'
;MTMDRPVYRVKTRLLGKPLTTEHISDEKLSNRTALGVLASDCISSSAYGSEEMLRVLVPVVGAAAFTLLMPVTFAILLVLLLLTLCYSDVVTIYTRAGGSYVVARENFGPNVAQIAAVALLVDYIVTVAVQVSAGTNALISLAHLAGDEFTGLDHLQLPVSVAVIALLAYGNLRGVREAGRLFALPAYLFMAAVGLVLLAAALRGLTGGLPHADLHAAGVVPLGTPGDGWLYGASLFIVLRSFANGGSSLTGLEAISNGISAFREPQGRNARRTLITMSVILGVLVLGVSTLAHFTHAVPYTDGTPTVIAQEAHLAFGGGLLGTAGLVFVQLATALVLYTGANTPFTGFPYLASFVAEDRFLPRVLTRRGHRLAFSNGIIALTVVSLALLLVTGASVDKLVALYAIGVFTAFTMAGAGLTVYHLRRRDRYRRAKITLNALAAVTSAAVVLIFAVTKFTEGAWLVVVIFPLGVWTLTRINREYRREAAALQGIQAPGADRAVYSRHLVLVLVEALDLATLTALRYAHELRPDEIRAVHFSIDEAYAGRLAARWEATSATAVPLELVACPDRRLRHAMKELAYRSTEDGETWLTVLVPRRMYSNALGKLLHRGTGEKMGKTLTQLPHVVVTILPFDVSRALRAMEERHRPHAG
;
A
#
# COMPACT_ATOMS: atom_id res chain seq x y z
N MET A 1 29.15 5.81 21.26
CA MET A 1 28.00 5.28 22.03
C MET A 1 26.72 5.89 21.49
N THR A 2 26.05 5.21 20.55
CA THR A 2 24.79 5.67 19.97
C THR A 2 23.66 5.49 21.00
N MET A 3 23.15 6.59 21.52
CA MET A 3 21.91 6.62 22.32
C MET A 3 20.72 6.34 21.42
N ASP A 4 20.56 5.09 21.00
CA ASP A 4 19.42 4.70 20.18
C ASP A 4 18.13 4.91 20.98
N ARG A 5 17.22 5.73 20.44
CA ARG A 5 15.91 6.03 21.02
C ARG A 5 15.18 4.72 21.37
N PRO A 6 14.37 4.65 22.45
CA PRO A 6 13.62 3.43 22.80
C PRO A 6 12.77 2.92 21.61
N VAL A 7 12.22 3.85 20.81
CA VAL A 7 11.53 3.55 19.55
C VAL A 7 12.42 2.82 18.56
N TYR A 8 13.68 3.21 18.42
CA TYR A 8 14.64 2.53 17.52
C TYR A 8 15.00 1.13 18.03
N ARG A 9 15.12 0.94 19.36
CA ARG A 9 15.36 -0.39 19.95
C ARG A 9 14.18 -1.33 19.76
N VAL A 10 12.96 -0.85 20.00
CA VAL A 10 11.72 -1.62 19.74
C VAL A 10 11.62 -1.96 18.26
N LYS A 11 11.84 -0.98 17.37
CA LYS A 11 11.85 -1.17 15.93
C LYS A 11 12.90 -2.18 15.47
N THR A 12 14.09 -2.15 16.05
CA THR A 12 15.18 -3.09 15.74
C THR A 12 14.90 -4.49 16.29
N ARG A 13 14.21 -4.61 17.44
CA ARG A 13 13.79 -5.90 18.00
C ARG A 13 12.68 -6.54 17.18
N LEU A 14 11.71 -5.76 16.71
CA LEU A 14 10.58 -6.24 15.91
C LEU A 14 10.97 -6.51 14.45
N LEU A 15 11.65 -5.55 13.80
CA LEU A 15 11.94 -5.61 12.36
C LEU A 15 13.33 -6.17 12.05
N GLY A 16 14.24 -6.24 13.02
CA GLY A 16 15.65 -6.60 12.83
C GLY A 16 16.57 -5.41 12.56
N LYS A 17 17.88 -5.69 12.37
CA LYS A 17 18.91 -4.66 12.07
C LYS A 17 18.62 -3.93 10.75
N PRO A 18 18.95 -2.64 10.63
CA PRO A 18 18.74 -1.91 9.39
C PRO A 18 19.64 -2.47 8.27
N LEU A 19 19.15 -2.42 7.04
CA LEU A 19 19.91 -2.81 5.84
C LEU A 19 20.49 -1.55 5.17
N THR A 20 21.74 -1.62 4.71
CA THR A 20 22.36 -0.55 3.90
C THR A 20 22.14 -0.78 2.41
N THR A 21 22.06 0.29 1.62
CA THR A 21 21.75 0.25 0.17
C THR A 21 22.67 -0.70 -0.61
N GLU A 22 23.90 -0.88 -0.16
CA GLU A 22 24.89 -1.82 -0.72
C GLU A 22 24.45 -3.29 -0.67
N HIS A 23 23.52 -3.64 0.22
CA HIS A 23 22.97 -4.98 0.33
C HIS A 23 21.77 -5.20 -0.62
N ILE A 24 21.41 -4.27 -1.51
CA ILE A 24 20.37 -4.51 -2.52
C ILE A 24 20.97 -5.40 -3.62
N SER A 25 21.07 -6.69 -3.33
CA SER A 25 21.28 -7.74 -4.32
C SER A 25 19.94 -8.01 -5.02
N ASP A 26 19.79 -7.55 -6.26
CA ASP A 26 18.66 -7.89 -7.12
C ASP A 26 18.75 -9.38 -7.51
N GLU A 27 18.16 -10.26 -6.71
CA GLU A 27 18.04 -11.66 -7.12
C GLU A 27 17.04 -11.75 -8.28
N LYS A 28 17.56 -11.80 -9.51
CA LYS A 28 16.74 -11.94 -10.70
C LYS A 28 16.15 -13.35 -10.80
N LEU A 29 14.83 -13.41 -10.95
CA LEU A 29 14.05 -14.64 -11.03
C LEU A 29 14.28 -15.36 -12.37
N SER A 30 14.40 -16.69 -12.30
CA SER A 30 14.29 -17.55 -13.47
C SER A 30 12.83 -17.65 -13.93
N ASN A 31 12.55 -18.01 -15.17
CA ASN A 31 11.16 -18.09 -15.68
C ASN A 31 10.27 -19.04 -14.86
N ARG A 32 10.83 -20.16 -14.36
CA ARG A 32 10.08 -21.11 -13.50
C ARG A 32 9.75 -20.48 -12.15
N THR A 33 10.74 -19.84 -11.52
CA THR A 33 10.55 -19.16 -10.25
C THR A 33 9.59 -17.98 -10.40
N ALA A 34 9.72 -17.20 -11.47
CA ALA A 34 8.86 -16.07 -11.77
C ALA A 34 7.42 -16.50 -12.07
N LEU A 35 7.21 -17.64 -12.74
CA LEU A 35 5.87 -18.20 -12.91
C LEU A 35 5.24 -18.47 -11.55
N GLY A 36 5.89 -19.20 -10.64
CA GLY A 36 5.30 -19.48 -9.34
C GLY A 36 5.07 -18.25 -8.47
N VAL A 37 6.01 -17.30 -8.45
CA VAL A 37 5.93 -16.11 -7.59
C VAL A 37 4.96 -15.06 -8.14
N LEU A 38 5.10 -14.68 -9.41
CA LEU A 38 4.34 -13.56 -10.00
C LEU A 38 2.99 -14.00 -10.56
N ALA A 39 2.81 -15.28 -10.90
CA ALA A 39 1.52 -15.77 -11.37
C ALA A 39 0.64 -16.33 -10.25
N SER A 40 1.09 -16.32 -8.99
CA SER A 40 0.29 -16.82 -7.85
C SER A 40 -1.06 -16.13 -7.79
N ASP A 41 -1.07 -14.79 -7.90
CA ASP A 41 -2.28 -13.97 -7.94
C ASP A 41 -3.25 -14.44 -9.05
N CYS A 42 -2.76 -14.44 -10.30
CA CYS A 42 -3.51 -14.85 -11.48
C CYS A 42 -4.05 -16.29 -11.43
N ILE A 43 -3.19 -17.26 -11.11
CA ILE A 43 -3.56 -18.68 -11.08
C ILE A 43 -4.57 -18.95 -9.97
N SER A 44 -4.40 -18.32 -8.81
CA SER A 44 -5.30 -18.49 -7.67
C SER A 44 -6.71 -17.95 -7.92
N SER A 45 -6.89 -16.99 -8.84
CA SER A 45 -8.21 -16.47 -9.21
C SER A 45 -9.15 -17.52 -9.82
N SER A 46 -8.61 -18.63 -10.33
CA SER A 46 -9.41 -19.78 -10.77
C SER A 46 -10.17 -20.48 -9.63
N ALA A 47 -9.78 -20.28 -8.37
CA ALA A 47 -10.43 -20.89 -7.21
C ALA A 47 -11.80 -20.28 -6.88
N TYR A 48 -12.05 -19.03 -7.25
CA TYR A 48 -13.31 -18.32 -6.98
C TYR A 48 -14.01 -17.83 -8.25
N GLY A 49 -13.31 -17.66 -9.38
CA GLY A 49 -13.90 -17.08 -10.58
C GLY A 49 -15.14 -17.79 -11.13
N SER A 50 -15.11 -19.13 -11.20
CA SER A 50 -16.28 -19.94 -11.61
C SER A 50 -17.42 -19.88 -10.59
N GLU A 51 -17.10 -19.80 -9.30
CA GLU A 51 -18.09 -19.65 -8.23
C GLU A 51 -18.83 -18.32 -8.34
N GLU A 52 -18.12 -17.22 -8.62
CA GLU A 52 -18.74 -15.89 -8.79
C GLU A 52 -19.64 -15.82 -10.03
N MET A 53 -19.35 -16.59 -11.09
CA MET A 53 -20.26 -16.73 -12.23
C MET A 53 -21.58 -17.39 -11.82
N LEU A 54 -21.49 -18.49 -11.07
CA LEU A 54 -22.65 -19.25 -10.59
C LEU A 54 -23.45 -18.48 -9.55
N ARG A 55 -22.81 -17.69 -8.69
CA ARG A 55 -23.50 -16.87 -7.67
C ARG A 55 -24.47 -15.87 -8.31
N VAL A 56 -24.20 -15.45 -9.56
CA VAL A 56 -25.10 -14.60 -10.34
C VAL A 56 -26.16 -15.39 -11.11
N LEU A 57 -25.80 -16.55 -11.68
CA LEU A 57 -26.70 -17.31 -12.55
C LEU A 57 -27.73 -18.13 -11.77
N VAL A 58 -27.31 -18.81 -10.69
CA VAL A 58 -28.16 -19.73 -9.91
C VAL A 58 -29.41 -19.06 -9.32
N PRO A 59 -29.33 -17.85 -8.70
CA PRO A 59 -30.51 -17.17 -8.15
C PRO A 59 -31.61 -16.87 -9.16
N VAL A 60 -31.28 -16.78 -10.45
CA VAL A 60 -32.25 -16.31 -11.46
C VAL A 60 -32.61 -17.37 -12.48
N VAL A 61 -31.65 -18.19 -12.89
CA VAL A 61 -31.82 -19.21 -13.93
C VAL A 61 -31.92 -20.63 -13.35
N GLY A 62 -31.73 -20.78 -12.04
CA GLY A 62 -31.85 -22.05 -11.34
C GLY A 62 -30.86 -23.08 -11.87
N ALA A 63 -31.29 -24.33 -12.06
CA ALA A 63 -30.44 -25.41 -12.55
C ALA A 63 -29.89 -25.18 -13.98
N ALA A 64 -30.56 -24.36 -14.81
CA ALA A 64 -30.05 -24.01 -16.13
C ALA A 64 -28.82 -23.07 -16.06
N ALA A 65 -28.46 -22.56 -14.88
CA ALA A 65 -27.19 -21.86 -14.66
C ALA A 65 -25.97 -22.70 -15.06
N PHE A 66 -26.00 -24.01 -14.78
CA PHE A 66 -24.88 -24.91 -15.04
C PHE A 66 -24.64 -25.13 -16.53
N THR A 67 -25.68 -25.08 -17.38
CA THR A 67 -25.52 -25.16 -18.84
C THR A 67 -25.02 -23.85 -19.43
N LEU A 68 -25.49 -22.70 -18.90
CA LEU A 68 -25.03 -21.36 -19.29
C LEU A 68 -23.60 -21.06 -18.84
N LEU A 69 -23.09 -21.74 -17.81
CA LEU A 69 -21.73 -21.59 -17.31
C LEU A 69 -20.69 -21.74 -18.44
N MET A 70 -20.79 -22.80 -19.25
CA MET A 70 -19.79 -23.12 -20.27
C MET A 70 -19.67 -22.05 -21.38
N PRO A 71 -20.76 -21.59 -22.03
CA PRO A 71 -20.70 -20.47 -22.98
C PRO A 71 -20.06 -19.21 -22.37
N VAL A 72 -20.38 -18.88 -21.13
CA VAL A 72 -19.80 -17.71 -20.44
C VAL A 72 -18.32 -17.92 -20.18
N THR A 73 -17.90 -19.13 -19.78
CA THR A 73 -16.49 -19.49 -19.62
C THR A 73 -15.73 -19.33 -20.94
N PHE A 74 -16.26 -19.80 -22.07
CA PHE A 74 -15.63 -19.60 -23.37
C PHE A 74 -15.47 -18.13 -23.76
N ALA A 75 -16.46 -17.28 -23.43
CA ALA A 75 -16.34 -15.84 -23.63
C ALA A 75 -15.21 -15.24 -22.78
N ILE A 76 -15.06 -15.66 -21.52
CA ILE A 76 -13.97 -15.23 -20.63
C ILE A 76 -12.61 -15.69 -21.17
N LEU A 77 -12.50 -16.92 -21.66
CA LEU A 77 -11.26 -17.43 -22.26
C LEU A 77 -10.89 -16.70 -23.55
N LEU A 78 -11.87 -16.22 -24.32
CA LEU A 78 -11.61 -15.35 -25.47
C LEU A 78 -11.03 -14.00 -25.04
N VAL A 79 -11.56 -13.40 -23.96
CA VAL A 79 -10.99 -12.17 -23.37
C VAL A 79 -9.60 -12.44 -22.81
N LEU A 80 -9.38 -13.57 -22.13
CA LEU A 80 -8.05 -13.98 -21.68
C LEU A 80 -7.06 -14.00 -22.83
N LEU A 81 -7.39 -14.69 -23.92
CA LEU A 81 -6.55 -14.76 -25.12
C LEU A 81 -6.22 -13.36 -25.66
N LEU A 82 -7.23 -12.50 -25.79
CA LEU A 82 -7.07 -11.13 -26.28
C LEU A 82 -6.13 -10.31 -25.38
N LEU A 83 -6.33 -10.39 -24.06
CA LEU A 83 -5.50 -9.69 -23.07
C LEU A 83 -4.08 -10.26 -23.03
N THR A 84 -3.90 -11.57 -23.08
CA THR A 84 -2.57 -12.22 -23.14
C THR A 84 -1.77 -11.75 -24.35
N LEU A 85 -2.42 -11.62 -25.52
CA LEU A 85 -1.77 -11.13 -26.73
C LEU A 85 -1.42 -9.64 -26.61
N CYS A 86 -2.31 -8.81 -26.05
CA CYS A 86 -2.05 -7.39 -25.78
C CYS A 86 -0.89 -7.20 -24.78
N TYR A 87 -0.95 -7.88 -23.64
CA TYR A 87 0.08 -7.80 -22.59
C TYR A 87 1.40 -8.45 -23.01
N SER A 88 1.40 -9.42 -23.94
CA SER A 88 2.63 -9.91 -24.56
C SER A 88 3.40 -8.81 -25.28
N ASP A 89 2.69 -7.84 -25.85
CA ASP A 89 3.28 -6.67 -26.49
C ASP A 89 3.71 -5.63 -25.43
N VAL A 90 2.91 -5.42 -24.37
CA VAL A 90 3.26 -4.55 -23.21
C VAL A 90 4.61 -4.96 -22.63
N VAL A 91 4.76 -6.22 -22.21
CA VAL A 91 5.98 -6.71 -21.54
C VAL A 91 7.21 -6.75 -22.46
N THR A 92 7.00 -6.74 -23.79
CA THR A 92 8.11 -6.69 -24.74
C THR A 92 8.61 -5.26 -24.95
N ILE A 93 7.72 -4.26 -24.87
CA ILE A 93 8.03 -2.85 -25.13
C ILE A 93 8.46 -2.13 -23.83
N TYR A 94 7.75 -2.36 -22.73
CA TYR A 94 7.92 -1.64 -21.47
C TYR A 94 8.60 -2.55 -20.44
N THR A 95 9.92 -2.43 -20.30
CA THR A 95 10.73 -3.24 -19.37
C THR A 95 10.90 -2.61 -17.99
N ARG A 96 10.31 -1.43 -17.74
CA ARG A 96 10.30 -0.78 -16.42
C ARG A 96 9.10 -1.25 -15.62
N ALA A 97 9.29 -1.41 -14.30
CA ALA A 97 8.19 -1.70 -13.39
C ALA A 97 7.14 -0.57 -13.40
N GLY A 98 5.87 -0.93 -13.29
CA GLY A 98 4.74 0.01 -13.25
C GLY A 98 3.64 -0.22 -14.30
N GLY A 99 3.79 -1.24 -15.17
CA GLY A 99 2.72 -1.76 -16.02
C GLY A 99 1.89 -0.70 -16.76
N SER A 100 0.56 -0.77 -16.60
CA SER A 100 -0.40 0.09 -17.31
C SER A 100 -0.23 1.59 -17.02
N TYR A 101 0.30 1.96 -15.83
CA TYR A 101 0.63 3.36 -15.52
C TYR A 101 1.73 3.90 -16.42
N VAL A 102 2.82 3.14 -16.59
CA VAL A 102 3.95 3.53 -17.45
C VAL A 102 3.50 3.64 -18.91
N VAL A 103 2.71 2.66 -19.36
CA VAL A 103 2.11 2.67 -20.71
C VAL A 103 1.26 3.93 -20.92
N ALA A 104 0.37 4.25 -19.99
CA ALA A 104 -0.50 5.42 -20.11
C ALA A 104 0.30 6.73 -20.04
N ARG A 105 1.29 6.81 -19.15
CA ARG A 105 2.16 7.99 -18.95
C ARG A 105 2.98 8.32 -20.19
N GLU A 106 3.61 7.33 -20.83
CA GLU A 106 4.45 7.57 -22.00
C GLU A 106 3.64 7.90 -23.26
N ASN A 107 2.40 7.41 -23.39
CA ASN A 107 1.59 7.62 -24.59
C ASN A 107 0.63 8.81 -24.50
N PHE A 108 -0.02 9.02 -23.36
CA PHE A 108 -1.04 10.05 -23.13
C PHE A 108 -0.56 11.21 -22.24
N GLY A 109 0.58 11.06 -21.57
CA GLY A 109 1.10 12.06 -20.64
C GLY A 109 0.53 11.93 -19.21
N PRO A 110 1.01 12.77 -18.29
CA PRO A 110 0.81 12.59 -16.85
C PRO A 110 -0.62 12.87 -16.37
N ASN A 111 -1.41 13.66 -17.11
CA ASN A 111 -2.79 13.97 -16.71
C ASN A 111 -3.72 12.75 -16.87
N VAL A 112 -3.58 12.02 -17.97
CA VAL A 112 -4.40 10.84 -18.28
C VAL A 112 -3.88 9.61 -17.53
N ALA A 113 -2.56 9.52 -17.29
CA ALA A 113 -1.95 8.42 -16.55
C ALA A 113 -2.49 8.25 -15.12
N GLN A 114 -3.07 9.29 -14.53
CA GLN A 114 -3.69 9.21 -13.20
C GLN A 114 -4.87 8.25 -13.15
N ILE A 115 -5.60 8.09 -14.26
CA ILE A 115 -6.69 7.10 -14.36
C ILE A 115 -6.11 5.70 -14.15
N ALA A 116 -5.00 5.38 -14.83
CA ALA A 116 -4.29 4.11 -14.67
C ALA A 116 -3.64 3.97 -13.28
N ALA A 117 -3.13 5.07 -12.69
CA ALA A 117 -2.58 5.05 -11.33
C ALA A 117 -3.65 4.69 -10.30
N VAL A 118 -4.82 5.34 -10.33
CA VAL A 118 -5.93 5.03 -9.43
C VAL A 118 -6.43 3.61 -9.67
N ALA A 119 -6.54 3.17 -10.93
CA ALA A 119 -6.90 1.81 -11.30
C ALA A 119 -6.04 0.77 -10.58
N LEU A 120 -4.72 0.90 -10.71
CA LEU A 120 -3.75 -0.04 -10.14
C LEU A 120 -3.65 0.08 -8.61
N LEU A 121 -3.80 1.28 -8.04
CA LEU A 121 -3.78 1.45 -6.57
C LEU A 121 -5.00 0.77 -5.95
N VAL A 122 -6.19 0.94 -6.54
CA VAL A 122 -7.43 0.28 -6.10
C VAL A 122 -7.33 -1.23 -6.31
N ASP A 123 -6.86 -1.67 -7.49
CA ASP A 123 -6.61 -3.07 -7.81
C ASP A 123 -5.79 -3.73 -6.68
N TYR A 124 -4.59 -3.23 -6.39
CA TYR A 124 -3.74 -3.80 -5.34
C TYR A 124 -4.39 -3.86 -3.96
N ILE A 125 -5.15 -2.82 -3.57
CA ILE A 125 -5.85 -2.79 -2.28
C ILE A 125 -6.90 -3.89 -2.22
N VAL A 126 -7.67 -4.05 -3.29
CA VAL A 126 -8.76 -5.03 -3.36
C VAL A 126 -8.19 -6.44 -3.56
N THR A 127 -7.07 -6.63 -4.29
CA THR A 127 -6.38 -7.92 -4.41
C THR A 127 -6.08 -8.51 -3.03
N VAL A 128 -5.47 -7.71 -2.13
CA VAL A 128 -5.16 -8.18 -0.77
C VAL A 128 -6.42 -8.67 -0.05
N ALA A 129 -7.50 -7.90 -0.14
CA ALA A 129 -8.75 -8.22 0.53
C ALA A 129 -9.42 -9.48 -0.06
N VAL A 130 -9.54 -9.58 -1.39
CA VAL A 130 -10.14 -10.74 -2.08
C VAL A 130 -9.35 -12.00 -1.80
N GLN A 131 -8.03 -11.94 -1.99
CA GLN A 131 -7.14 -13.10 -1.86
C GLN A 131 -7.13 -13.66 -0.44
N VAL A 132 -7.04 -12.80 0.58
CA VAL A 132 -7.08 -13.27 1.97
C VAL A 132 -8.46 -13.79 2.36
N SER A 133 -9.53 -13.14 1.90
CA SER A 133 -10.90 -13.59 2.17
C SER A 133 -11.17 -14.96 1.54
N ALA A 134 -10.86 -15.13 0.26
CA ALA A 134 -11.01 -16.41 -0.45
C ALA A 134 -10.11 -17.51 0.15
N GLY A 135 -8.88 -17.17 0.56
CA GLY A 135 -7.97 -18.11 1.23
C GLY A 135 -8.53 -18.60 2.57
N THR A 136 -9.18 -17.70 3.30
CA THR A 136 -9.85 -18.04 4.57
C THR A 136 -11.10 -18.91 4.30
N ASN A 137 -11.86 -18.63 3.25
CA ASN A 137 -13.00 -19.47 2.85
C ASN A 137 -12.56 -20.90 2.52
N ALA A 138 -11.42 -21.10 1.87
CA ALA A 138 -10.88 -22.44 1.62
C ALA A 138 -10.59 -23.21 2.93
N LEU A 139 -10.05 -22.53 3.94
CA LEU A 139 -9.79 -23.16 5.25
C LEU A 139 -11.08 -23.49 6.01
N ILE A 140 -12.08 -22.59 5.97
CA ILE A 140 -13.38 -22.85 6.61
C ILE A 140 -14.13 -23.96 5.87
N SER A 141 -14.07 -23.98 4.53
CA SER A 141 -14.64 -25.05 3.71
C SER A 141 -14.03 -26.41 4.03
N LEU A 142 -12.71 -26.46 4.29
CA LEU A 142 -12.06 -27.67 4.76
C LEU A 142 -12.65 -28.14 6.09
N ALA A 143 -12.83 -27.25 7.05
CA ALA A 143 -13.38 -27.60 8.36
C ALA A 143 -14.80 -28.15 8.25
N HIS A 144 -15.66 -27.51 7.43
CA HIS A 144 -17.04 -27.96 7.20
C HIS A 144 -17.14 -29.32 6.52
N LEU A 145 -16.22 -29.64 5.60
CA LEU A 145 -16.26 -30.87 4.81
C LEU A 145 -15.40 -32.01 5.37
N ALA A 146 -14.48 -31.73 6.30
CA ALA A 146 -13.59 -32.73 6.90
C ALA A 146 -14.09 -33.29 8.24
N GLY A 147 -15.04 -32.65 8.93
CA GLY A 147 -15.63 -33.18 10.16
C GLY A 147 -16.92 -32.50 10.62
N ASP A 148 -17.86 -33.31 11.10
CA ASP A 148 -19.20 -32.86 11.54
C ASP A 148 -19.20 -32.01 12.84
N GLU A 149 -18.09 -31.98 13.58
CA GLU A 149 -17.97 -31.26 14.86
C GLU A 149 -17.65 -29.76 14.72
N PHE A 150 -17.26 -29.30 13.53
CA PHE A 150 -16.73 -27.94 13.30
C PHE A 150 -17.77 -26.98 12.68
N THR A 151 -19.02 -27.02 13.15
CA THR A 151 -20.09 -26.13 12.68
C THR A 151 -19.99 -24.74 13.31
N GLY A 152 -20.20 -23.68 12.51
CA GLY A 152 -20.27 -22.29 12.99
C GLY A 152 -18.94 -21.54 12.99
N LEU A 153 -17.94 -21.98 12.23
CA LEU A 153 -16.65 -21.29 12.10
C LEU A 153 -16.69 -20.05 11.19
N ASP A 154 -17.82 -19.78 10.53
CA ASP A 154 -17.96 -18.66 9.58
C ASP A 154 -17.72 -17.30 10.23
N HIS A 155 -18.08 -17.13 11.52
CA HIS A 155 -17.79 -15.91 12.27
C HIS A 155 -16.28 -15.62 12.44
N LEU A 156 -15.41 -16.63 12.26
CA LEU A 156 -13.96 -16.49 12.31
C LEU A 156 -13.35 -16.00 10.99
N GLN A 157 -14.11 -15.95 9.90
CA GLN A 157 -13.62 -15.51 8.59
C GLN A 157 -12.98 -14.12 8.67
N LEU A 158 -13.68 -13.17 9.29
CA LEU A 158 -13.20 -11.80 9.48
C LEU A 158 -11.93 -11.70 10.34
N PRO A 159 -11.91 -12.20 11.60
CA PRO A 159 -10.72 -12.08 12.45
C PRO A 159 -9.51 -12.84 11.91
N VAL A 160 -9.70 -14.01 11.29
CA VAL A 160 -8.61 -14.76 10.65
C VAL A 160 -8.06 -13.96 9.46
N SER A 161 -8.92 -13.41 8.61
CA SER A 161 -8.48 -12.58 7.48
C SER A 161 -7.69 -11.35 7.93
N VAL A 162 -8.15 -10.66 8.98
CA VAL A 162 -7.42 -9.53 9.59
C VAL A 162 -6.05 -9.97 10.12
N ALA A 163 -5.98 -11.11 10.82
CA ALA A 163 -4.73 -11.65 11.34
C ALA A 163 -3.74 -12.01 10.22
N VAL A 164 -4.22 -12.60 9.12
CA VAL A 164 -3.40 -12.93 7.94
C VAL A 164 -2.86 -11.66 7.28
N ILE A 165 -3.69 -10.62 7.04
CA ILE A 165 -3.21 -9.34 6.49
C ILE A 165 -2.14 -8.72 7.41
N ALA A 166 -2.35 -8.73 8.72
CA ALA A 166 -1.38 -8.21 9.69
C ALA A 166 -0.05 -8.99 9.65
N LEU A 167 -0.12 -10.33 9.51
CA LEU A 167 1.05 -11.20 9.40
C LEU A 167 1.84 -10.92 8.11
N LEU A 168 1.14 -10.82 6.96
CA LEU A 168 1.74 -10.49 5.67
C LEU A 168 2.40 -9.10 5.71
N ALA A 169 1.71 -8.10 6.26
CA ALA A 169 2.24 -6.75 6.45
C ALA A 169 3.51 -6.76 7.32
N TYR A 170 3.48 -7.52 8.43
CA TYR A 170 4.63 -7.67 9.32
C TYR A 170 5.82 -8.33 8.62
N GLY A 171 5.60 -9.42 7.87
CA GLY A 171 6.64 -10.07 7.07
C GLY A 171 7.30 -9.13 6.07
N ASN A 172 6.51 -8.36 5.33
CA ASN A 172 7.02 -7.39 4.36
C ASN A 172 7.75 -6.21 5.02
N LEU A 173 7.28 -5.71 6.17
CA LEU A 173 7.98 -4.67 6.94
C LEU A 173 9.30 -5.17 7.54
N ARG A 174 9.35 -6.44 7.95
CA ARG A 174 10.58 -7.10 8.41
C ARG A 174 11.54 -7.36 7.25
N GLY A 175 11.10 -7.18 6.00
CA GLY A 175 11.91 -7.39 4.81
C GLY A 175 12.42 -8.83 4.77
N VAL A 176 11.53 -9.80 5.00
CA VAL A 176 11.86 -11.20 4.79
C VAL A 176 12.22 -11.35 3.30
N ARG A 177 13.53 -11.34 3.02
CA ARG A 177 14.08 -11.58 1.69
C ARG A 177 14.05 -13.08 1.49
N GLU A 178 13.05 -13.56 0.78
CA GLU A 178 12.90 -14.98 0.57
C GLU A 178 13.48 -15.38 -0.79
N ALA A 179 14.24 -16.47 -0.76
CA ALA A 179 14.68 -17.15 -1.97
C ALA A 179 13.44 -17.47 -2.81
N GLY A 180 13.31 -16.88 -4.00
CA GLY A 180 12.09 -16.94 -4.80
C GLY A 180 11.55 -18.36 -5.07
N ARG A 181 12.37 -19.41 -4.87
CA ARG A 181 11.93 -20.81 -4.95
C ARG A 181 10.89 -21.19 -3.89
N LEU A 182 11.01 -20.71 -2.65
CA LEU A 182 10.08 -21.07 -1.58
C LEU A 182 8.70 -20.44 -1.83
N PHE A 183 8.66 -19.18 -2.27
CA PHE A 183 7.43 -18.50 -2.68
C PHE A 183 6.82 -19.01 -3.99
N ALA A 184 7.56 -19.75 -4.82
CA ALA A 184 7.02 -20.37 -6.02
C ALA A 184 6.26 -21.68 -5.73
N LEU A 185 6.53 -22.33 -4.59
CA LEU A 185 5.98 -23.64 -4.23
C LEU A 185 4.43 -23.65 -4.16
N PRO A 186 3.75 -22.67 -3.52
CA PRO A 186 2.29 -22.67 -3.39
C PRO A 186 1.55 -22.75 -4.73
N ALA A 187 2.01 -22.00 -5.73
CA ALA A 187 1.40 -22.00 -7.06
C ALA A 187 1.48 -23.38 -7.74
N TYR A 188 2.62 -24.05 -7.62
CA TYR A 188 2.80 -25.41 -8.18
C TYR A 188 2.00 -26.47 -7.42
N LEU A 189 1.91 -26.36 -6.09
CA LEU A 189 1.06 -27.24 -5.29
C LEU A 189 -0.42 -27.08 -5.67
N PHE A 190 -0.89 -25.86 -5.84
CA PHE A 190 -2.27 -25.60 -6.27
C PHE A 190 -2.55 -26.12 -7.69
N MET A 191 -1.66 -25.87 -8.66
CA MET A 191 -1.78 -26.44 -10.00
C MET A 191 -1.88 -27.98 -9.97
N ALA A 192 -1.05 -28.63 -9.15
CA ALA A 192 -1.09 -30.08 -8.98
C ALA A 192 -2.37 -30.54 -8.27
N ALA A 193 -2.84 -29.82 -7.27
CA ALA A 193 -4.06 -30.11 -6.52
C ALA A 193 -5.30 -30.07 -7.42
N VAL A 194 -5.49 -28.98 -8.18
CA VAL A 194 -6.61 -28.87 -9.13
C VAL A 194 -6.48 -29.90 -10.25
N GLY A 195 -5.26 -30.10 -10.78
CA GLY A 195 -5.01 -31.15 -11.78
C GLY A 195 -5.39 -32.54 -11.29
N LEU A 196 -5.15 -32.85 -10.01
CA LEU A 196 -5.53 -34.11 -9.38
C LEU A 196 -7.05 -34.23 -9.22
N VAL A 197 -7.75 -33.16 -8.83
CA VAL A 197 -9.22 -33.12 -8.76
C VAL A 197 -9.83 -33.39 -10.13
N LEU A 198 -9.36 -32.69 -11.17
CA LEU A 198 -9.84 -32.87 -12.54
C LEU A 198 -9.60 -34.30 -13.05
N LEU A 199 -8.43 -34.86 -12.75
CA LEU A 199 -8.11 -36.24 -13.12
C LEU A 199 -9.01 -37.25 -12.39
N ALA A 200 -9.18 -37.12 -11.07
CA ALA A 200 -10.02 -38.01 -10.27
C ALA A 200 -11.49 -37.93 -10.71
N ALA A 201 -11.99 -36.71 -10.96
CA ALA A 201 -13.34 -36.50 -11.47
C ALA A 201 -13.53 -37.08 -12.87
N ALA A 202 -12.57 -36.92 -13.78
CA ALA A 202 -12.64 -37.50 -15.12
C ALA A 202 -12.67 -39.04 -15.06
N LEU A 203 -11.85 -39.65 -14.20
CA LEU A 203 -11.86 -41.10 -14.00
C LEU A 203 -13.21 -41.60 -13.46
N ARG A 204 -13.80 -40.89 -12.49
CA ARG A 204 -15.15 -41.22 -11.98
C ARG A 204 -16.27 -40.96 -12.98
N GLY A 205 -16.14 -39.92 -13.80
CA GLY A 205 -17.08 -39.62 -14.87
C GLY A 205 -17.11 -40.73 -15.92
N LEU A 206 -15.95 -41.26 -16.30
CA LEU A 206 -15.85 -42.39 -17.24
C LEU A 206 -16.43 -43.69 -16.69
N THR A 207 -16.39 -43.90 -15.37
CA THR A 207 -17.00 -45.07 -14.71
C THR A 207 -18.46 -44.86 -14.33
N GLY A 208 -19.05 -43.68 -14.63
CA GLY A 208 -20.44 -43.34 -14.32
C GLY A 208 -20.72 -43.07 -12.84
N GLY A 209 -19.68 -42.95 -12.02
CA GLY A 209 -19.77 -42.83 -10.56
C GLY A 209 -19.51 -41.42 -10.02
N LEU A 210 -19.65 -40.36 -10.82
CA LEU A 210 -19.46 -38.98 -10.37
C LEU A 210 -20.78 -38.44 -9.74
N PRO A 211 -20.80 -38.19 -8.41
CA PRO A 211 -22.01 -37.71 -7.74
C PRO A 211 -22.32 -36.24 -8.07
N HIS A 212 -23.57 -35.87 -7.91
CA HIS A 212 -24.04 -34.49 -8.00
C HIS A 212 -24.11 -33.87 -6.60
N ALA A 213 -23.85 -32.57 -6.49
CA ALA A 213 -24.07 -31.80 -5.28
C ALA A 213 -25.57 -31.67 -4.99
N ASP A 214 -25.92 -31.54 -3.72
CA ASP A 214 -27.30 -31.29 -3.29
C ASP A 214 -27.64 -29.80 -3.49
N LEU A 215 -28.52 -29.52 -4.45
CA LEU A 215 -28.99 -28.18 -4.78
C LEU A 215 -29.95 -27.60 -3.74
N HIS A 216 -30.44 -28.42 -2.80
CA HIS A 216 -31.38 -28.02 -1.75
C HIS A 216 -30.76 -28.05 -0.35
N ALA A 217 -29.44 -28.22 -0.25
CA ALA A 217 -28.73 -28.19 1.02
C ALA A 217 -28.91 -26.82 1.73
N ALA A 218 -28.93 -26.85 3.07
CA ALA A 218 -29.06 -25.64 3.87
C ALA A 218 -27.86 -24.69 3.64
N GLY A 219 -28.12 -23.41 3.40
CA GLY A 219 -27.09 -22.39 3.14
C GLY A 219 -26.70 -22.22 1.67
N VAL A 220 -27.23 -23.06 0.77
CA VAL A 220 -27.07 -22.88 -0.68
C VAL A 220 -27.82 -21.62 -1.14
N VAL A 221 -27.24 -20.91 -2.11
CA VAL A 221 -27.90 -19.76 -2.76
C VAL A 221 -29.25 -20.20 -3.35
N PRO A 222 -30.37 -19.50 -3.08
CA PRO A 222 -31.69 -19.95 -3.48
C PRO A 222 -31.78 -20.13 -4.99
N LEU A 223 -32.37 -21.25 -5.43
CA LEU A 223 -32.59 -21.52 -6.84
C LEU A 223 -33.66 -20.58 -7.42
N GLY A 224 -33.35 -19.97 -8.56
CA GLY A 224 -34.35 -19.22 -9.31
C GLY A 224 -35.51 -20.10 -9.77
N THR A 225 -36.73 -19.59 -9.68
CA THR A 225 -37.94 -20.23 -10.23
C THR A 225 -38.14 -19.85 -11.70
N PRO A 226 -38.72 -20.72 -12.55
CA PRO A 226 -39.05 -20.37 -13.93
C PRO A 226 -39.94 -19.12 -13.96
N GLY A 227 -39.46 -18.03 -14.57
CA GLY A 227 -40.22 -16.80 -14.77
C GLY A 227 -40.92 -16.77 -16.12
N ASP A 228 -42.00 -15.98 -16.23
CA ASP A 228 -42.69 -15.75 -17.50
C ASP A 228 -41.79 -15.01 -18.51
N GLY A 229 -41.95 -15.31 -19.80
CA GLY A 229 -41.06 -14.88 -20.90
C GLY A 229 -40.83 -13.37 -21.07
N TRP A 230 -41.53 -12.50 -20.34
CA TRP A 230 -41.22 -11.06 -20.32
C TRP A 230 -39.83 -10.74 -19.73
N LEU A 231 -39.19 -11.70 -19.05
CA LEU A 231 -37.85 -11.60 -18.46
C LEU A 231 -36.68 -11.89 -19.43
N TYR A 232 -36.89 -12.13 -20.73
CA TYR A 232 -35.77 -12.43 -21.64
C TYR A 232 -34.72 -11.30 -21.72
N GLY A 233 -35.13 -10.03 -21.62
CA GLY A 233 -34.20 -8.90 -21.52
C GLY A 233 -33.37 -8.92 -20.23
N ALA A 234 -33.98 -9.36 -19.12
CA ALA A 234 -33.28 -9.61 -17.87
C ALA A 234 -32.31 -10.80 -18.00
N SER A 235 -32.65 -11.85 -18.75
CA SER A 235 -31.75 -13.00 -18.94
C SER A 235 -30.44 -12.64 -19.65
N LEU A 236 -30.46 -11.77 -20.68
CA LEU A 236 -29.23 -11.29 -21.31
C LEU A 236 -28.41 -10.44 -20.34
N PHE A 237 -29.06 -9.57 -19.57
CA PHE A 237 -28.41 -8.75 -18.56
C PHE A 237 -27.74 -9.60 -17.47
N ILE A 238 -28.39 -10.68 -17.04
CA ILE A 238 -27.86 -11.64 -16.05
C ILE A 238 -26.67 -12.40 -16.62
N VAL A 239 -26.71 -12.83 -17.88
CA VAL A 239 -25.58 -13.48 -18.54
C VAL A 239 -24.39 -12.51 -18.65
N LEU A 240 -24.62 -11.25 -19.05
CA LEU A 240 -23.57 -10.22 -19.08
C LEU A 240 -23.02 -9.93 -17.68
N ARG A 241 -23.86 -9.96 -16.66
CA ARG A 241 -23.46 -9.81 -15.27
C ARG A 241 -22.63 -10.99 -14.78
N SER A 242 -23.02 -12.21 -15.11
CA SER A 242 -22.24 -13.42 -14.79
C SER A 242 -20.88 -13.41 -15.50
N PHE A 243 -20.87 -13.04 -16.79
CA PHE A 243 -19.66 -12.83 -17.57
C PHE A 243 -18.73 -11.82 -16.91
N ALA A 244 -19.27 -10.68 -16.47
CA ALA A 244 -18.52 -9.67 -15.77
C ALA A 244 -17.88 -10.27 -14.50
N ASN A 245 -18.66 -10.92 -13.62
CA ASN A 245 -18.16 -11.52 -12.38
C ASN A 245 -17.13 -12.63 -12.63
N GLY A 246 -17.33 -13.46 -13.65
CA GLY A 246 -16.33 -14.46 -14.07
C GLY A 246 -15.07 -13.86 -14.66
N GLY A 247 -15.13 -12.62 -15.15
CA GLY A 247 -13.97 -11.80 -15.51
C GLY A 247 -12.99 -11.60 -14.34
N SER A 248 -13.43 -11.82 -13.10
CA SER A 248 -12.56 -11.91 -11.91
C SER A 248 -11.52 -13.04 -11.98
N SER A 249 -11.69 -14.02 -12.88
CA SER A 249 -10.68 -15.05 -13.14
C SER A 249 -9.45 -14.51 -13.89
N LEU A 250 -9.60 -13.40 -14.63
CA LEU A 250 -8.56 -12.80 -15.48
C LEU A 250 -7.63 -11.85 -14.73
N THR A 251 -7.89 -11.73 -13.44
CA THR A 251 -7.28 -10.81 -12.51
C THR A 251 -5.87 -11.29 -12.16
N GLY A 252 -4.99 -10.38 -11.75
CA GLY A 252 -3.59 -10.73 -11.53
C GLY A 252 -2.76 -11.02 -12.79
N LEU A 253 -3.34 -11.04 -14.01
CA LEU A 253 -2.59 -11.19 -15.26
C LEU A 253 -1.51 -10.10 -15.42
N GLU A 254 -1.79 -8.89 -14.90
CA GLU A 254 -0.86 -7.77 -14.92
C GLU A 254 0.28 -7.86 -13.92
N ALA A 255 0.25 -8.79 -12.95
CA ALA A 255 1.33 -8.98 -11.99
C ALA A 255 2.68 -9.23 -12.66
N ILE A 256 2.70 -10.00 -13.76
CA ILE A 256 3.92 -10.22 -14.56
C ILE A 256 4.41 -8.92 -15.22
N SER A 257 3.49 -8.08 -15.72
CA SER A 257 3.86 -6.80 -16.35
C SER A 257 4.35 -5.77 -15.33
N ASN A 258 3.77 -5.78 -14.12
CA ASN A 258 4.18 -4.91 -13.02
C ASN A 258 5.54 -5.34 -12.46
N GLY A 259 5.80 -6.66 -12.40
CA GLY A 259 7.02 -7.28 -11.89
C GLY A 259 8.12 -7.53 -12.93
N ILE A 260 8.07 -6.92 -14.12
CA ILE A 260 8.99 -7.23 -15.22
C ILE A 260 10.48 -7.05 -14.85
N SER A 261 10.81 -6.09 -13.99
CA SER A 261 12.18 -5.82 -13.55
C SER A 261 12.78 -6.94 -12.70
N ALA A 262 11.96 -7.86 -12.19
CA ALA A 262 12.41 -9.02 -11.41
C ALA A 262 12.96 -10.15 -12.29
N PHE A 263 12.69 -10.14 -13.60
CA PHE A 263 13.17 -11.19 -14.51
C PHE A 263 14.65 -11.05 -14.83
N ARG A 264 15.30 -12.18 -15.12
CA ARG A 264 16.64 -12.20 -15.74
C ARG A 264 16.59 -11.63 -17.16
N GLU A 265 17.68 -10.99 -17.57
CA GLU A 265 17.84 -10.53 -18.95
C GLU A 265 17.91 -11.70 -19.94
N PRO A 266 17.32 -11.59 -21.15
CA PRO A 266 16.48 -10.48 -21.63
C PRO A 266 15.07 -10.50 -21.02
N GLN A 267 14.72 -9.43 -20.28
CA GLN A 267 13.50 -9.36 -19.46
C GLN A 267 12.22 -9.53 -20.27
N GLY A 268 12.05 -8.77 -21.36
CA GLY A 268 10.79 -8.80 -22.14
C GLY A 268 10.49 -10.15 -22.77
N ARG A 269 11.51 -10.87 -23.27
CA ARG A 269 11.32 -12.21 -23.85
C ARG A 269 10.97 -13.25 -22.79
N ASN A 270 11.58 -13.14 -21.61
CA ASN A 270 11.32 -14.03 -20.47
C ASN A 270 9.94 -13.78 -19.84
N ALA A 271 9.58 -12.51 -19.64
CA ALA A 271 8.26 -12.09 -19.16
C ALA A 271 7.16 -12.54 -20.12
N ARG A 272 7.33 -12.35 -21.44
CA ARG A 272 6.35 -12.79 -22.45
C ARG A 272 6.11 -14.30 -22.43
N ARG A 273 7.17 -15.12 -22.37
CA ARG A 273 7.04 -16.59 -22.28
C ARG A 273 6.26 -16.98 -21.03
N THR A 274 6.61 -16.37 -19.90
CA THR A 274 5.97 -16.65 -18.60
C THR A 274 4.49 -16.23 -18.60
N LEU A 275 4.17 -15.06 -19.17
CA LEU A 275 2.79 -14.56 -19.33
C LEU A 275 1.93 -15.53 -20.17
N ILE A 276 2.45 -16.00 -21.30
CA ILE A 276 1.73 -16.95 -22.16
C ILE A 276 1.51 -18.27 -21.43
N THR A 277 2.55 -18.82 -20.80
CA THR A 277 2.44 -20.08 -20.03
C THR A 277 1.43 -19.96 -18.89
N MET A 278 1.49 -18.87 -18.12
CA MET A 278 0.51 -18.56 -17.07
C MET A 278 -0.91 -18.52 -17.65
N SER A 279 -1.11 -17.80 -18.76
CA SER A 279 -2.45 -17.64 -19.34
C SER A 279 -3.03 -18.97 -19.84
N VAL A 280 -2.20 -19.84 -20.42
CA VAL A 280 -2.62 -21.18 -20.82
C VAL A 280 -3.00 -22.01 -19.59
N ILE A 281 -2.19 -21.99 -18.53
CA ILE A 281 -2.49 -22.70 -17.27
C ILE A 281 -3.79 -22.19 -16.67
N LEU A 282 -3.94 -20.88 -16.52
CA LEU A 282 -5.17 -20.26 -16.02
C LEU A 282 -6.39 -20.68 -16.85
N GLY A 283 -6.27 -20.63 -18.19
CA GLY A 283 -7.36 -21.03 -19.08
C GLY A 283 -7.77 -22.48 -18.90
N VAL A 284 -6.80 -23.39 -18.71
CA VAL A 284 -7.06 -24.81 -18.42
C VAL A 284 -7.73 -24.98 -17.05
N LEU A 285 -7.28 -24.27 -16.02
CA LEU A 285 -7.85 -24.35 -14.67
C LEU A 285 -9.29 -23.83 -14.64
N VAL A 286 -9.55 -22.65 -15.19
CA VAL A 286 -10.89 -22.04 -15.24
C VAL A 286 -11.85 -22.91 -16.06
N LEU A 287 -11.41 -23.41 -17.23
CA LEU A 287 -12.20 -24.33 -18.04
C LEU A 287 -12.48 -25.64 -17.29
N GLY A 288 -11.46 -26.20 -16.63
CA GLY A 288 -11.56 -27.44 -15.87
C GLY A 288 -12.56 -27.35 -14.73
N VAL A 289 -12.42 -26.34 -13.86
CA VAL A 289 -13.35 -26.09 -12.75
C VAL A 289 -14.75 -25.79 -13.29
N SER A 290 -14.90 -24.95 -14.32
CA SER A 290 -16.23 -24.69 -14.91
C SER A 290 -16.88 -25.95 -15.47
N THR A 291 -16.11 -26.81 -16.13
CA THR A 291 -16.59 -28.08 -16.68
C THR A 291 -17.00 -29.03 -15.56
N LEU A 292 -16.24 -29.06 -14.47
CA LEU A 292 -16.54 -29.91 -13.33
C LEU A 292 -17.81 -29.45 -12.60
N ALA A 293 -17.98 -28.15 -12.38
CA ALA A 293 -19.21 -27.58 -11.83
C ALA A 293 -20.42 -27.85 -12.73
N HIS A 294 -20.25 -27.82 -14.05
CA HIS A 294 -21.31 -28.17 -15.01
C HIS A 294 -21.81 -29.62 -14.82
N PHE A 295 -20.91 -30.58 -14.57
CA PHE A 295 -21.30 -31.98 -14.37
C PHE A 295 -21.73 -32.32 -12.94
N THR A 296 -21.06 -31.74 -11.95
CA THR A 296 -21.33 -32.03 -10.53
C THR A 296 -22.46 -31.18 -9.96
N HIS A 297 -22.89 -30.11 -10.63
CA HIS A 297 -23.83 -29.14 -10.12
C HIS A 297 -23.39 -28.48 -8.78
N ALA A 298 -22.08 -28.38 -8.56
CA ALA A 298 -21.51 -27.73 -7.37
C ALA A 298 -21.99 -26.26 -7.29
N VAL A 299 -22.68 -25.93 -6.21
CA VAL A 299 -23.49 -24.70 -6.10
C VAL A 299 -22.90 -23.74 -5.06
N PRO A 300 -22.86 -22.42 -5.32
CA PRO A 300 -22.37 -21.46 -4.33
C PRO A 300 -23.26 -21.40 -3.08
N TYR A 301 -22.62 -21.16 -1.93
CA TYR A 301 -23.28 -20.93 -0.65
C TYR A 301 -23.42 -19.42 -0.37
N THR A 302 -24.44 -19.04 0.40
CA THR A 302 -24.72 -17.64 0.76
C THR A 302 -23.60 -17.03 1.60
N ASP A 303 -23.04 -17.82 2.51
CA ASP A 303 -21.93 -17.41 3.38
C ASP A 303 -20.55 -17.56 2.69
N GLY A 304 -20.53 -18.13 1.48
CA GLY A 304 -19.32 -18.34 0.67
C GLY A 304 -18.50 -19.58 1.07
N THR A 305 -19.04 -20.42 1.95
CA THR A 305 -18.44 -21.65 2.46
C THR A 305 -19.55 -22.73 2.54
N PRO A 306 -19.29 -23.98 2.10
CA PRO A 306 -18.12 -24.45 1.37
C PRO A 306 -18.00 -23.87 -0.05
N THR A 307 -16.76 -23.58 -0.47
CA THR A 307 -16.47 -23.10 -1.84
C THR A 307 -16.75 -24.16 -2.90
N VAL A 308 -16.99 -23.74 -4.15
CA VAL A 308 -17.25 -24.66 -5.27
C VAL A 308 -16.10 -25.64 -5.46
N ILE A 309 -14.85 -25.17 -5.42
CA ILE A 309 -13.67 -26.04 -5.55
C ILE A 309 -13.55 -27.05 -4.40
N ALA A 310 -14.03 -26.71 -3.19
CA ALA A 310 -14.06 -27.63 -2.06
C ALA A 310 -15.11 -28.72 -2.24
N GLN A 311 -16.30 -28.35 -2.72
CA GLN A 311 -17.35 -29.30 -3.07
C GLN A 311 -16.87 -30.24 -4.18
N GLU A 312 -16.28 -29.70 -5.25
CA GLU A 312 -15.73 -30.47 -6.35
C GLU A 312 -14.65 -31.46 -5.90
N ALA A 313 -13.73 -31.03 -5.03
CA ALA A 313 -12.71 -31.93 -4.47
C ALA A 313 -13.34 -33.05 -3.64
N HIS A 314 -14.34 -32.72 -2.81
CA HIS A 314 -15.06 -33.70 -2.00
C HIS A 314 -15.81 -34.73 -2.87
N LEU A 315 -16.49 -34.28 -3.93
CA LEU A 315 -17.21 -35.16 -4.87
C LEU A 315 -16.25 -36.00 -5.73
N ALA A 316 -15.12 -35.42 -6.16
CA ALA A 316 -14.14 -36.09 -7.00
C ALA A 316 -13.39 -37.20 -6.25
N PHE A 317 -12.96 -36.95 -5.01
CA PHE A 317 -12.25 -37.96 -4.22
C PHE A 317 -13.18 -38.88 -3.43
N GLY A 318 -14.36 -38.40 -3.03
CA GLY A 318 -15.35 -39.15 -2.25
C GLY A 318 -14.96 -39.29 -0.78
N GLY A 319 -15.65 -40.21 -0.07
CA GLY A 319 -15.41 -40.47 1.35
C GLY A 319 -14.21 -41.36 1.66
N GLY A 320 -13.89 -41.46 2.96
CA GLY A 320 -12.80 -42.30 3.48
C GLY A 320 -11.45 -41.57 3.60
N LEU A 321 -10.45 -42.23 4.18
CA LEU A 321 -9.15 -41.62 4.54
C LEU A 321 -8.43 -40.98 3.34
N LEU A 322 -8.41 -41.65 2.19
CA LEU A 322 -7.78 -41.10 0.97
C LEU A 322 -8.56 -39.91 0.40
N GLY A 323 -9.88 -39.93 0.52
CA GLY A 323 -10.75 -38.83 0.09
C GLY A 323 -10.53 -37.57 0.93
N THR A 324 -10.55 -37.73 2.25
CA THR A 324 -10.25 -36.65 3.19
C THR A 324 -8.84 -36.12 3.02
N ALA A 325 -7.83 -36.99 2.83
CA ALA A 325 -6.46 -36.56 2.56
C ALA A 325 -6.34 -35.73 1.27
N GLY A 326 -7.05 -36.13 0.21
CA GLY A 326 -7.14 -35.38 -1.04
C GLY A 326 -7.79 -34.01 -0.85
N LEU A 327 -8.91 -33.95 -0.12
CA LEU A 327 -9.59 -32.69 0.22
C LEU A 327 -8.69 -31.75 1.03
N VAL A 328 -8.02 -32.26 2.08
CA VAL A 328 -7.06 -31.49 2.90
C VAL A 328 -5.95 -30.92 2.03
N PHE A 329 -5.38 -31.74 1.15
CA PHE A 329 -4.33 -31.29 0.24
C PHE A 329 -4.81 -30.15 -0.68
N VAL A 330 -5.99 -30.28 -1.30
CA VAL A 330 -6.54 -29.25 -2.18
C VAL A 330 -6.83 -27.97 -1.43
N GLN A 331 -7.49 -28.03 -0.28
CA GLN A 331 -7.87 -26.83 0.46
C GLN A 331 -6.65 -26.10 1.04
N LEU A 332 -5.67 -26.82 1.57
CA LEU A 332 -4.43 -26.21 2.04
C LEU A 332 -3.61 -25.60 0.89
N ALA A 333 -3.53 -26.27 -0.26
CA ALA A 333 -2.87 -25.72 -1.44
C ALA A 333 -3.59 -24.45 -1.96
N THR A 334 -4.92 -24.46 -1.94
CA THR A 334 -5.78 -23.33 -2.32
C THR A 334 -5.58 -22.14 -1.38
N ALA A 335 -5.66 -22.35 -0.06
CA ALA A 335 -5.43 -21.31 0.92
C ALA A 335 -4.00 -20.73 0.81
N LEU A 336 -2.99 -21.59 0.64
CA LEU A 336 -1.60 -21.17 0.56
C LEU A 336 -1.32 -20.33 -0.71
N VAL A 337 -1.88 -20.72 -1.86
CA VAL A 337 -1.69 -19.93 -3.10
C VAL A 337 -2.43 -18.60 -3.04
N LEU A 338 -3.62 -18.55 -2.44
CA LEU A 338 -4.40 -17.32 -2.26
C LEU A 338 -3.67 -16.36 -1.29
N TYR A 339 -3.18 -16.83 -0.14
CA TYR A 339 -2.38 -16.01 0.77
C TYR A 339 -1.05 -15.55 0.15
N THR A 340 -0.42 -16.38 -0.69
CA THR A 340 0.76 -15.97 -1.45
C THR A 340 0.40 -14.95 -2.54
N GLY A 341 -0.78 -15.09 -3.17
CA GLY A 341 -1.36 -14.10 -4.07
C GLY A 341 -1.54 -12.75 -3.38
N ALA A 342 -2.07 -12.72 -2.15
CA ALA A 342 -2.20 -11.52 -1.33
C ALA A 342 -0.85 -10.84 -0.99
N ASN A 343 0.26 -11.58 -1.04
CA ASN A 343 1.60 -11.01 -0.86
C ASN A 343 2.10 -10.24 -2.09
N THR A 344 1.55 -10.50 -3.28
CA THR A 344 1.95 -9.85 -4.53
C THR A 344 1.73 -8.32 -4.48
N PRO A 345 0.56 -7.81 -4.03
CA PRO A 345 0.37 -6.37 -3.79
C PRO A 345 1.33 -5.76 -2.77
N PHE A 346 1.67 -6.47 -1.69
CA PHE A 346 2.64 -5.97 -0.69
C PHE A 346 4.03 -5.75 -1.28
N THR A 347 4.36 -6.47 -2.34
CA THR A 347 5.58 -6.28 -3.12
C THR A 347 5.41 -5.21 -4.20
N GLY A 348 4.27 -5.18 -4.92
CA GLY A 348 4.05 -4.29 -6.08
C GLY A 348 3.61 -2.86 -5.74
N PHE A 349 2.61 -2.72 -4.86
CA PHE A 349 2.01 -1.43 -4.51
C PHE A 349 3.02 -0.38 -4.03
N PRO A 350 3.98 -0.70 -3.14
CA PRO A 350 4.89 0.32 -2.64
C PRO A 350 5.80 0.91 -3.73
N TYR A 351 6.16 0.11 -4.75
CA TYR A 351 6.90 0.61 -5.91
C TYR A 351 6.04 1.51 -6.79
N LEU A 352 4.81 1.08 -7.12
CA LEU A 352 3.88 1.91 -7.88
C LEU A 352 3.61 3.24 -7.18
N ALA A 353 3.29 3.20 -5.88
CA ALA A 353 3.05 4.40 -5.08
C ALA A 353 4.28 5.32 -5.05
N SER A 354 5.49 4.77 -5.05
CA SER A 354 6.73 5.55 -5.14
C SER A 354 6.88 6.25 -6.50
N PHE A 355 6.58 5.58 -7.63
CA PHE A 355 6.65 6.19 -8.96
C PHE A 355 5.61 7.30 -9.15
N VAL A 356 4.38 7.06 -8.68
CA VAL A 356 3.32 8.07 -8.71
C VAL A 356 3.64 9.25 -7.79
N ALA A 357 4.31 9.01 -6.65
CA ALA A 357 4.79 10.07 -5.75
C ALA A 357 5.98 10.86 -6.33
N GLU A 358 6.89 10.22 -7.05
CA GLU A 358 7.98 10.88 -7.79
C GLU A 358 7.44 11.85 -8.84
N ASP A 359 6.35 11.47 -9.52
CA ASP A 359 5.63 12.35 -10.44
C ASP A 359 4.82 13.46 -9.76
N ARG A 360 4.90 13.58 -8.43
CA ARG A 360 4.22 14.57 -7.58
C ARG A 360 2.70 14.40 -7.56
N PHE A 361 2.17 13.19 -7.76
CA PHE A 361 0.73 12.91 -7.63
C PHE A 361 0.35 12.41 -6.23
N LEU A 362 1.30 11.79 -5.53
CA LEU A 362 1.14 11.32 -4.15
C LEU A 362 2.10 12.04 -3.18
N PRO A 363 1.87 11.98 -1.86
CA PRO A 363 2.78 12.56 -0.86
C PRO A 363 4.22 12.07 -1.01
N ARG A 364 5.19 13.01 -0.98
CA ARG A 364 6.63 12.69 -1.11
C ARG A 364 7.17 11.75 -0.01
N VAL A 365 6.41 11.52 1.06
CA VAL A 365 6.76 10.56 2.12
C VAL A 365 6.75 9.11 1.59
N LEU A 366 6.00 8.82 0.52
CA LEU A 366 5.93 7.49 -0.10
C LEU A 366 7.16 7.15 -0.96
N THR A 367 7.98 8.13 -1.36
CA THR A 367 9.25 7.88 -2.06
C THR A 367 10.38 7.45 -1.12
N ARG A 368 10.19 7.57 0.19
CA ARG A 368 11.22 7.26 1.19
C ARG A 368 11.27 5.77 1.48
N ARG A 369 12.45 5.18 1.38
CA ARG A 369 12.73 3.81 1.85
C ARG A 369 12.89 3.79 3.37
N GLY A 370 12.35 2.75 4.01
CA GLY A 370 12.31 2.57 5.45
C GLY A 370 13.51 1.80 6.01
N HIS A 371 13.36 1.32 7.26
CA HIS A 371 14.43 0.70 8.07
C HIS A 371 15.07 -0.55 7.45
N ARG A 372 14.31 -1.28 6.64
CA ARG A 372 14.75 -2.50 5.95
C ARG A 372 14.86 -2.28 4.43
N LEU A 373 15.04 -1.03 4.00
CA LEU A 373 15.07 -0.58 2.59
C LEU A 373 13.79 -0.82 1.77
N ALA A 374 12.74 -1.41 2.36
CA ALA A 374 11.41 -1.46 1.78
C ALA A 374 10.71 -0.10 1.86
N PHE A 375 9.80 0.20 0.94
CA PHE A 375 8.94 1.38 0.99
C PHE A 375 7.86 1.23 2.08
N SER A 376 8.27 1.32 3.35
CA SER A 376 7.42 1.00 4.52
C SER A 376 6.13 1.80 4.58
N ASN A 377 6.14 3.07 4.16
CA ASN A 377 4.92 3.89 4.15
C ASN A 377 3.89 3.37 3.14
N GLY A 378 4.35 2.82 2.01
CA GLY A 378 3.47 2.17 1.04
C GLY A 378 2.86 0.88 1.59
N ILE A 379 3.66 0.05 2.26
CA ILE A 379 3.17 -1.18 2.92
C ILE A 379 2.12 -0.86 3.98
N ILE A 380 2.39 0.13 4.84
CA ILE A 380 1.46 0.56 5.89
C ILE A 380 0.17 1.12 5.28
N ALA A 381 0.28 1.97 4.25
CA ALA A 381 -0.89 2.52 3.57
C ALA A 381 -1.77 1.42 2.97
N LEU A 382 -1.16 0.48 2.23
CA LEU A 382 -1.88 -0.69 1.70
C LEU A 382 -2.57 -1.48 2.82
N THR A 383 -1.85 -1.79 3.89
CA THR A 383 -2.38 -2.55 5.04
C THR A 383 -3.62 -1.87 5.64
N VAL A 384 -3.52 -0.56 5.92
CA VAL A 384 -4.61 0.20 6.57
C VAL A 384 -5.84 0.25 5.67
N VAL A 385 -5.67 0.51 4.37
CA VAL A 385 -6.81 0.62 3.46
C VAL A 385 -7.43 -0.75 3.16
N SER A 386 -6.62 -1.79 2.97
CA SER A 386 -7.13 -3.16 2.79
C SER A 386 -7.86 -3.68 4.03
N LEU A 387 -7.36 -3.39 5.25
CA LEU A 387 -8.08 -3.72 6.49
C LEU A 387 -9.40 -2.95 6.61
N ALA A 388 -9.40 -1.65 6.32
CA ALA A 388 -10.63 -0.85 6.34
C ALA A 388 -11.66 -1.38 5.36
N LEU A 389 -11.24 -1.74 4.14
CA LEU A 389 -12.11 -2.34 3.14
C LEU A 389 -12.67 -3.68 3.64
N LEU A 390 -11.82 -4.54 4.20
CA LEU A 390 -12.21 -5.86 4.69
C LEU A 390 -13.20 -5.79 5.87
N LEU A 391 -13.05 -4.80 6.76
CA LEU A 391 -14.00 -4.52 7.85
C LEU A 391 -15.37 -4.04 7.32
N VAL A 392 -15.38 -3.23 6.25
CA VAL A 392 -16.62 -2.73 5.62
C VAL A 392 -17.34 -3.83 4.86
N THR A 393 -16.62 -4.70 4.15
CA THR A 393 -17.22 -5.78 3.37
C THR A 393 -17.54 -7.03 4.19
N GLY A 394 -17.01 -7.13 5.41
CA GLY A 394 -17.14 -8.31 6.26
C GLY A 394 -16.42 -9.53 5.69
N ALA A 395 -15.29 -9.33 5.00
CA ALA A 395 -14.56 -10.38 4.27
C ALA A 395 -15.38 -11.13 3.18
N SER A 396 -16.50 -10.56 2.70
CA SER A 396 -17.27 -11.17 1.61
C SER A 396 -16.58 -11.05 0.26
N VAL A 397 -16.25 -12.19 -0.36
CA VAL A 397 -15.58 -12.26 -1.67
C VAL A 397 -16.45 -11.65 -2.78
N ASP A 398 -17.75 -11.96 -2.86
CA ASP A 398 -18.67 -11.39 -3.87
C ASP A 398 -18.67 -9.86 -3.87
N LYS A 399 -18.78 -9.25 -2.68
CA LYS A 399 -18.74 -7.79 -2.55
C LYS A 399 -17.40 -7.24 -3.03
N LEU A 400 -16.29 -7.87 -2.65
CA LEU A 400 -14.95 -7.41 -2.99
C LEU A 400 -14.62 -7.55 -4.49
N VAL A 401 -15.04 -8.66 -5.12
CA VAL A 401 -14.79 -8.97 -6.54
C VAL A 401 -15.43 -7.92 -7.46
N ALA A 402 -16.61 -7.41 -7.10
CA ALA A 402 -17.26 -6.35 -7.86
C ALA A 402 -16.43 -5.05 -7.90
N LEU A 403 -15.77 -4.69 -6.79
CA LEU A 403 -14.89 -3.52 -6.75
C LEU A 403 -13.60 -3.76 -7.55
N TYR A 404 -13.10 -4.98 -7.47
CA TYR A 404 -11.85 -5.41 -8.07
C TYR A 404 -11.85 -5.26 -9.60
N ALA A 405 -12.89 -5.81 -10.24
CA ALA A 405 -12.95 -5.90 -11.69
C ALA A 405 -12.95 -4.52 -12.38
N ILE A 406 -13.60 -3.52 -11.80
CA ILE A 406 -13.62 -2.15 -12.36
C ILE A 406 -12.19 -1.57 -12.42
N GLY A 407 -11.39 -1.76 -11.37
CA GLY A 407 -10.00 -1.30 -11.34
C GLY A 407 -9.16 -1.95 -12.43
N VAL A 408 -9.13 -3.29 -12.45
CA VAL A 408 -8.30 -4.06 -13.40
C VAL A 408 -8.70 -3.84 -14.85
N PHE A 409 -9.99 -3.91 -15.19
CA PHE A 409 -10.40 -3.69 -16.58
C PHE A 409 -10.21 -2.23 -17.02
N THR A 410 -10.22 -1.26 -16.09
CA THR A 410 -9.81 0.12 -16.42
C THR A 410 -8.31 0.19 -16.72
N ALA A 411 -7.47 -0.50 -15.93
CA ALA A 411 -6.03 -0.62 -16.22
C ALA A 411 -5.77 -1.28 -17.58
N PHE A 412 -6.51 -2.35 -17.91
CA PHE A 412 -6.43 -3.03 -19.21
C PHE A 412 -6.85 -2.12 -20.37
N THR A 413 -7.93 -1.35 -20.18
CA THR A 413 -8.39 -0.34 -21.15
C THR A 413 -7.29 0.68 -21.43
N MET A 414 -6.66 1.22 -20.37
CA MET A 414 -5.59 2.20 -20.47
C MET A 414 -4.34 1.63 -21.15
N ALA A 415 -3.96 0.39 -20.82
CA ALA A 415 -2.83 -0.31 -21.44
C ALA A 415 -3.07 -0.55 -22.94
N GLY A 416 -4.23 -1.13 -23.30
CA GLY A 416 -4.59 -1.40 -24.70
C GLY A 416 -4.70 -0.13 -25.54
N ALA A 417 -5.33 0.92 -25.01
CA ALA A 417 -5.43 2.21 -25.68
C ALA A 417 -4.05 2.86 -25.85
N GLY A 418 -3.20 2.80 -24.82
CA GLY A 418 -1.83 3.30 -24.87
C GLY A 418 -0.98 2.60 -25.93
N LEU A 419 -1.05 1.26 -26.01
CA LEU A 419 -0.35 0.50 -27.05
C LEU A 419 -0.90 0.78 -28.45
N THR A 420 -2.20 1.01 -28.57
CA THR A 420 -2.80 1.39 -29.85
C THR A 420 -2.20 2.71 -30.34
N VAL A 421 -2.07 3.70 -29.46
CA VAL A 421 -1.41 4.98 -29.77
C VAL A 421 0.08 4.79 -30.06
N TYR A 422 0.78 3.95 -29.30
CA TYR A 422 2.18 3.62 -29.54
C TYR A 422 2.39 3.11 -30.98
N HIS A 423 1.60 2.13 -31.42
CA HIS A 423 1.69 1.55 -32.77
C HIS A 423 1.14 2.47 -33.85
N LEU A 424 0.26 3.41 -33.51
CA LEU A 424 -0.15 4.46 -34.45
C LEU A 424 0.99 5.45 -34.73
N ARG A 425 1.82 5.76 -33.73
CA ARG A 425 2.95 6.69 -33.90
C ARG A 425 4.18 6.07 -34.56
N ARG A 426 4.38 4.75 -34.45
CA ARG A 426 5.56 4.04 -34.97
C ARG A 426 5.24 3.22 -36.24
N ARG A 427 6.25 2.97 -37.08
CA ARG A 427 6.11 2.17 -38.31
C ARG A 427 6.75 0.78 -38.13
N ASP A 428 6.09 -0.07 -37.36
CA ASP A 428 6.55 -1.44 -37.09
C ASP A 428 6.00 -2.46 -38.09
N ARG A 429 6.70 -3.59 -38.26
CA ARG A 429 6.19 -4.76 -39.00
C ARG A 429 4.94 -5.30 -38.28
N TYR A 430 3.89 -5.63 -39.04
CA TYR A 430 2.57 -6.05 -38.54
C TYR A 430 1.77 -4.98 -37.78
N ARG A 431 2.08 -3.68 -37.97
CA ARG A 431 1.37 -2.55 -37.34
C ARG A 431 -0.16 -2.67 -37.36
N ARG A 432 -0.76 -3.01 -38.52
CA ARG A 432 -2.23 -3.14 -38.63
C ARG A 432 -2.79 -4.17 -37.66
N ALA A 433 -2.20 -5.37 -37.63
CA ALA A 433 -2.61 -6.43 -36.72
C ALA A 433 -2.45 -6.03 -35.25
N LYS A 434 -1.33 -5.40 -34.89
CA LYS A 434 -1.09 -4.92 -33.51
C LYS A 434 -2.07 -3.81 -33.10
N ILE A 435 -2.38 -2.87 -33.99
CA ILE A 435 -3.39 -1.83 -33.74
C ILE A 435 -4.75 -2.48 -33.51
N THR A 436 -5.20 -3.34 -34.42
CA THR A 436 -6.51 -4.00 -34.31
C THR A 436 -6.62 -4.81 -33.02
N LEU A 437 -5.59 -5.60 -32.69
CA LEU A 437 -5.56 -6.41 -31.48
C LEU A 437 -5.62 -5.54 -30.20
N ASN A 438 -4.75 -4.53 -30.09
CA ASN A 438 -4.68 -3.69 -28.90
C ASN A 438 -5.93 -2.79 -28.76
N ALA A 439 -6.50 -2.33 -29.87
CA ALA A 439 -7.75 -1.58 -29.87
C ALA A 439 -8.93 -2.45 -29.45
N LEU A 440 -9.00 -3.69 -29.96
CA LEU A 440 -10.03 -4.65 -29.56
C LEU A 440 -9.90 -4.96 -28.05
N ALA A 441 -8.69 -5.19 -27.54
CA ALA A 441 -8.45 -5.39 -26.12
C ALA A 441 -8.94 -4.20 -25.27
N ALA A 442 -8.68 -2.97 -25.72
CA ALA A 442 -9.11 -1.76 -25.05
C ALA A 442 -10.65 -1.61 -25.05
N VAL A 443 -11.29 -1.81 -26.20
CA VAL A 443 -12.75 -1.68 -26.36
C VAL A 443 -13.47 -2.75 -25.55
N THR A 444 -13.03 -4.01 -25.64
CA THR A 444 -13.61 -5.12 -24.86
C THR A 444 -13.47 -4.87 -23.36
N SER A 445 -12.30 -4.41 -22.90
CA SER A 445 -12.09 -4.08 -21.48
C SER A 445 -12.98 -2.92 -21.03
N ALA A 446 -13.11 -1.86 -21.85
CA ALA A 446 -13.99 -0.74 -21.54
C ALA A 446 -15.47 -1.15 -21.49
N ALA A 447 -15.90 -2.05 -22.38
CA ALA A 447 -17.24 -2.61 -22.37
C ALA A 447 -17.50 -3.41 -21.07
N VAL A 448 -16.53 -4.21 -20.60
CA VAL A 448 -16.63 -4.92 -19.32
C VAL A 448 -16.78 -3.95 -18.15
N VAL A 449 -15.99 -2.87 -18.10
CA VAL A 449 -16.12 -1.83 -17.06
C VAL A 449 -17.51 -1.20 -17.08
N LEU A 450 -18.04 -0.87 -18.26
CA LEU A 450 -19.37 -0.29 -18.41
C LEU A 450 -20.47 -1.27 -17.95
N ILE A 451 -20.38 -2.53 -18.34
CA ILE A 451 -21.31 -3.59 -17.91
C ILE A 451 -21.28 -3.70 -16.38
N PHE A 452 -20.11 -3.72 -15.74
CA PHE A 452 -20.00 -3.75 -14.28
C PHE A 452 -20.62 -2.52 -13.61
N ALA A 453 -20.29 -1.33 -14.12
CA ALA A 453 -20.78 -0.07 -13.56
C ALA A 453 -22.31 0.00 -13.59
N VAL A 454 -22.96 -0.58 -14.60
CA VAL A 454 -24.43 -0.62 -14.73
C VAL A 454 -25.04 -1.80 -13.95
N THR A 455 -24.52 -3.02 -14.14
CA THR A 455 -25.13 -4.25 -13.59
C THR A 455 -24.96 -4.43 -12.09
N LYS A 456 -23.83 -3.98 -11.53
CA LYS A 456 -23.50 -4.12 -10.10
C LYS A 456 -23.67 -2.79 -9.34
N PHE A 457 -24.30 -1.76 -9.96
CA PHE A 457 -24.46 -0.45 -9.32
C PHE A 457 -25.16 -0.56 -7.96
N THR A 458 -26.21 -1.35 -7.88
CA THR A 458 -27.02 -1.59 -6.66
C THR A 458 -26.32 -2.48 -5.62
N GLU A 459 -25.32 -3.27 -6.02
CA GLU A 459 -24.57 -4.20 -5.16
C GLU A 459 -23.22 -3.64 -4.68
N GLY A 460 -22.96 -2.35 -4.90
CA GLY A 460 -21.78 -1.67 -4.35
C GLY A 460 -20.80 -1.14 -5.40
N ALA A 461 -21.01 -1.39 -6.70
CA ALA A 461 -20.16 -0.79 -7.74
C ALA A 461 -20.27 0.75 -7.77
N TRP A 462 -21.36 1.32 -7.25
CA TRP A 462 -21.52 2.77 -7.08
C TRP A 462 -20.36 3.38 -6.28
N LEU A 463 -19.82 2.65 -5.31
CA LEU A 463 -18.70 3.09 -4.49
C LEU A 463 -17.47 3.33 -5.36
N VAL A 464 -17.16 2.42 -6.29
CA VAL A 464 -16.02 2.60 -7.21
C VAL A 464 -16.28 3.72 -8.19
N VAL A 465 -17.50 3.83 -8.74
CA VAL A 465 -17.88 4.92 -9.65
C VAL A 465 -17.68 6.30 -8.99
N VAL A 466 -17.76 6.41 -7.66
CA VAL A 466 -17.48 7.63 -6.90
C VAL A 466 -16.01 7.75 -6.50
N ILE A 467 -15.40 6.68 -5.98
CA ILE A 467 -14.00 6.67 -5.52
C ILE A 467 -13.04 6.95 -6.67
N PHE A 468 -13.31 6.43 -7.87
CA PHE A 468 -12.39 6.55 -9.00
C PHE A 468 -12.21 8.02 -9.45
N PRO A 469 -13.28 8.78 -9.76
CA PRO A 469 -13.15 10.19 -10.12
C PRO A 469 -12.62 11.03 -8.96
N LEU A 470 -13.02 10.74 -7.73
CA LEU A 470 -12.52 11.43 -6.54
C LEU A 470 -11.00 11.20 -6.35
N GLY A 471 -10.53 9.97 -6.58
CA GLY A 471 -9.13 9.61 -6.55
C GLY A 471 -8.33 10.37 -7.60
N VAL A 472 -8.79 10.38 -8.86
CA VAL A 472 -8.15 11.13 -9.95
C VAL A 472 -8.12 12.63 -9.63
N TRP A 473 -9.24 13.19 -9.16
CA TRP A 473 -9.32 14.58 -8.75
C TRP A 473 -8.34 14.92 -7.62
N THR A 474 -8.24 14.06 -6.61
CA THR A 474 -7.34 14.24 -5.46
C THR A 474 -5.87 14.21 -5.90
N LEU A 475 -5.47 13.24 -6.72
CA LEU A 475 -4.12 13.16 -7.26
C LEU A 475 -3.80 14.39 -8.12
N THR A 476 -4.73 14.83 -8.98
CA THR A 476 -4.54 16.05 -9.79
C THR A 476 -4.39 17.28 -8.89
N ARG A 477 -5.19 17.39 -7.82
CA ARG A 477 -5.16 18.53 -6.90
C ARG A 477 -3.81 18.62 -6.19
N ILE A 478 -3.31 17.51 -5.66
CA ILE A 478 -1.99 17.40 -5.02
C ILE A 478 -0.88 17.83 -6.00
N ASN A 479 -0.94 17.35 -7.24
CA ASN A 479 0.06 17.71 -8.24
C ASN A 479 0.06 19.19 -8.60
N ARG A 480 -1.13 19.78 -8.76
CA ARG A 480 -1.29 21.21 -9.00
C ARG A 480 -0.68 22.02 -7.87
N GLU A 481 -0.87 21.60 -6.62
CA GLU A 481 -0.31 22.29 -5.46
C GLU A 481 1.23 22.22 -5.44
N TYR A 482 1.81 21.03 -5.60
CA TYR A 482 3.27 20.90 -5.69
C TYR A 482 3.88 21.67 -6.85
N ARG A 483 3.18 21.76 -7.99
CA ARG A 483 3.63 22.56 -9.14
C ARG A 483 3.54 24.05 -8.85
N ARG A 484 2.49 24.51 -8.17
CA ARG A 484 2.34 25.91 -7.75
C ARG A 484 3.44 26.32 -6.76
N GLU A 485 3.68 25.51 -5.73
CA GLU A 485 4.77 25.72 -4.78
C GLU A 485 6.14 25.78 -5.49
N ALA A 486 6.42 24.80 -6.36
CA ALA A 486 7.68 24.77 -7.09
C ALA A 486 7.85 25.99 -8.02
N ALA A 487 6.78 26.40 -8.71
CA ALA A 487 6.81 27.59 -9.55
C ALA A 487 6.99 28.88 -8.73
N ALA A 488 6.32 28.99 -7.57
CA ALA A 488 6.48 30.13 -6.68
C ALA A 488 7.90 30.23 -6.13
N LEU A 489 8.53 29.10 -5.76
CA LEU A 489 9.90 29.07 -5.26
C LEU A 489 10.95 29.31 -6.35
N GLN A 490 10.74 28.77 -7.56
CA GLN A 490 11.65 28.98 -8.70
C GLN A 490 11.54 30.37 -9.34
N GLY A 491 10.36 31.01 -9.21
CA GLY A 491 10.10 32.35 -9.73
C GLY A 491 10.77 33.47 -8.94
N ILE A 492 11.38 33.17 -7.78
CA ILE A 492 12.15 34.15 -7.01
C ILE A 492 13.50 34.37 -7.71
N GLN A 493 13.50 35.28 -8.69
CA GLN A 493 14.74 35.90 -9.16
C GLN A 493 15.07 37.05 -8.22
N ALA A 494 15.94 36.79 -7.23
CA ALA A 494 16.44 37.81 -6.33
C ALA A 494 17.98 37.87 -6.46
N PRO A 495 18.50 38.67 -7.41
CA PRO A 495 19.94 38.89 -7.56
C PRO A 495 20.51 39.44 -6.24
N GLY A 496 21.50 38.74 -5.66
CA GLY A 496 22.06 39.12 -4.35
C GLY A 496 21.19 38.74 -3.14
N ALA A 497 20.25 37.79 -3.28
CA ALA A 497 19.42 37.27 -2.18
C ALA A 497 20.21 36.63 -1.03
N ASP A 498 21.49 36.33 -1.23
CA ASP A 498 22.40 35.81 -0.21
C ASP A 498 23.09 36.91 0.60
N ARG A 499 22.86 38.19 0.27
CA ARG A 499 23.41 39.34 1.02
C ARG A 499 22.52 39.69 2.21
N ALA A 500 23.15 40.27 3.24
CA ALA A 500 22.42 40.82 4.37
C ALA A 500 21.50 41.96 3.90
N VAL A 501 20.20 41.77 4.09
CA VAL A 501 19.15 42.75 3.74
C VAL A 501 18.89 43.73 4.89
N TYR A 502 19.20 43.32 6.12
CA TYR A 502 18.89 44.05 7.34
C TYR A 502 20.06 44.92 7.78
N SER A 503 19.77 46.15 8.20
CA SER A 503 20.74 47.14 8.65
C SER A 503 21.20 46.89 10.09
N ARG A 504 20.43 46.13 10.88
CA ARG A 504 20.73 45.85 12.30
C ARG A 504 20.51 44.38 12.66
N HIS A 505 21.46 43.77 13.36
CA HIS A 505 21.37 42.43 13.94
C HIS A 505 21.33 42.52 15.47
N LEU A 506 20.20 42.15 16.05
CA LEU A 506 20.01 42.09 17.50
C LEU A 506 20.04 40.62 17.97
N VAL A 507 20.81 40.33 19.01
CA VAL A 507 20.83 39.01 19.66
C VAL A 507 20.26 39.10 21.07
N LEU A 508 19.14 38.39 21.31
CA LEU A 508 18.55 38.23 22.64
C LEU A 508 18.97 36.89 23.23
N VAL A 509 19.63 36.89 24.38
CA VAL A 509 19.98 35.68 25.12
C VAL A 509 18.98 35.46 26.24
N LEU A 510 18.20 34.37 26.17
CA LEU A 510 17.24 34.05 27.22
C LEU A 510 17.96 33.53 28.46
N VAL A 511 17.80 34.24 29.57
CA VAL A 511 18.43 33.92 30.85
C VAL A 511 17.39 33.33 31.79
N GLU A 512 17.59 32.08 32.20
CA GLU A 512 16.84 31.47 33.30
C GLU A 512 17.62 31.59 34.61
N ALA A 513 18.95 31.39 34.54
CA ALA A 513 19.88 31.48 35.66
C ALA A 513 21.26 31.88 35.16
N LEU A 514 22.08 32.48 36.03
CA LEU A 514 23.50 32.71 35.77
C LEU A 514 24.29 31.42 36.03
N ASP A 515 24.61 30.71 34.95
CA ASP A 515 25.37 29.47 34.95
C ASP A 515 26.22 29.30 33.67
N LEU A 516 26.97 28.20 33.59
CA LEU A 516 27.85 27.91 32.45
C LEU A 516 27.10 27.80 31.11
N ALA A 517 25.83 27.37 31.13
CA ALA A 517 25.02 27.26 29.91
C ALA A 517 24.70 28.66 29.36
N THR A 518 24.29 29.58 30.23
CA THR A 518 24.04 30.99 29.90
C THR A 518 25.33 31.70 29.45
N LEU A 519 26.45 31.50 30.15
CA LEU A 519 27.74 32.09 29.75
C LEU A 519 28.22 31.55 28.39
N THR A 520 28.02 30.27 28.12
CA THR A 520 28.33 29.68 26.81
C THR A 520 27.45 30.27 25.70
N ALA A 521 26.16 30.52 25.99
CA ALA A 521 25.26 31.18 25.05
C ALA A 521 25.66 32.64 24.79
N LEU A 522 26.09 33.39 25.81
CA LEU A 522 26.62 34.75 25.66
C LEU A 522 27.92 34.77 24.84
N ARG A 523 28.82 33.80 25.07
CA ARG A 523 30.02 33.66 24.22
C ARG A 523 29.65 33.43 22.75
N TYR A 524 28.70 32.55 22.49
CA TYR A 524 28.20 32.33 21.14
C TYR A 524 27.52 33.58 20.55
N ALA A 525 26.80 34.36 21.38
CA ALA A 525 26.22 35.64 20.96
C ALA A 525 27.30 36.60 20.44
N HIS A 526 28.45 36.69 21.11
CA HIS A 526 29.57 37.52 20.65
C HIS A 526 30.20 37.00 19.34
N GLU A 527 30.27 35.68 19.13
CA GLU A 527 30.79 35.08 17.89
C GLU A 527 29.93 35.42 16.67
N LEU A 528 28.63 35.66 16.85
CA LEU A 528 27.72 36.10 15.79
C LEU A 528 28.01 37.54 15.30
N ARG A 529 28.80 38.32 16.05
CA ARG A 529 29.09 39.74 15.79
C ARG A 529 27.85 40.59 15.48
N PRO A 530 26.82 40.56 16.35
CA PRO A 530 25.65 41.41 16.19
C PRO A 530 25.96 42.87 16.52
N ASP A 531 25.10 43.79 16.08
CA ASP A 531 25.16 45.19 16.47
C ASP A 531 24.83 45.38 17.96
N GLU A 532 23.96 44.52 18.51
CA GLU A 532 23.56 44.57 19.91
C GLU A 532 23.30 43.18 20.51
N ILE A 533 23.67 43.01 21.78
CA ILE A 533 23.38 41.82 22.58
C ILE A 533 22.62 42.24 23.84
N ARG A 534 21.46 41.64 24.09
CA ARG A 534 20.70 41.82 25.33
C ARG A 534 20.49 40.49 26.03
N ALA A 535 20.84 40.42 27.32
CA ALA A 535 20.50 39.28 28.15
C ALA A 535 19.12 39.53 28.75
N VAL A 536 18.13 38.67 28.48
CA VAL A 536 16.74 38.91 28.87
C VAL A 536 16.25 37.84 29.83
N HIS A 537 15.76 38.26 30.99
CA HIS A 537 15.03 37.41 31.93
C HIS A 537 13.57 37.85 32.01
N PHE A 538 12.65 36.91 31.77
CA PHE A 538 11.22 37.15 31.92
C PHE A 538 10.80 36.89 33.37
N SER A 539 10.47 37.97 34.09
CA SER A 539 10.14 37.93 35.51
C SER A 539 8.71 37.44 35.74
N ILE A 540 8.59 36.16 36.14
CA ILE A 540 7.34 35.54 36.63
C ILE A 540 7.28 35.61 38.16
N ASP A 541 8.45 35.51 38.81
CA ASP A 541 8.67 35.65 40.24
C ASP A 541 9.65 36.80 40.46
N GLU A 542 9.12 37.90 41.00
CA GLU A 542 9.86 39.14 41.23
C GLU A 542 10.99 38.97 42.25
N ALA A 543 10.79 38.11 43.26
CA ALA A 543 11.81 37.82 44.26
C ALA A 543 12.99 37.05 43.65
N TYR A 544 12.71 36.12 42.72
CA TYR A 544 13.76 35.43 41.98
C TYR A 544 14.50 36.38 41.02
N ALA A 545 13.75 37.19 40.26
CA ALA A 545 14.33 38.15 39.32
C ALA A 545 15.27 39.14 40.01
N GLY A 546 14.88 39.66 41.19
CA GLY A 546 15.75 40.53 41.99
C GLY A 546 17.05 39.85 42.45
N ARG A 547 16.98 38.58 42.89
CA ARG A 547 18.19 37.80 43.22
C ARG A 547 19.09 37.56 42.01
N LEU A 548 18.49 37.28 40.85
CA LEU A 548 19.24 37.07 39.61
C LEU A 548 19.95 38.36 39.17
N ALA A 549 19.28 39.51 39.22
CA ALA A 549 19.85 40.81 38.89
C ALA A 549 21.04 41.16 39.81
N ALA A 550 20.88 41.02 41.13
CA ALA A 550 21.97 41.25 42.08
C ALA A 550 23.18 40.33 41.82
N ARG A 551 22.94 39.05 41.50
CA ARG A 551 24.01 38.11 41.11
C ARG A 551 24.67 38.50 39.78
N TRP A 552 23.90 39.04 38.85
CA TRP A 552 24.40 39.47 37.55
C TRP A 552 25.33 40.68 37.68
N GLU A 553 24.93 41.69 38.45
CA GLU A 553 25.74 42.89 38.73
C GLU A 553 27.03 42.57 39.49
N ALA A 554 27.00 41.60 40.41
CA ALA A 554 28.16 41.20 41.19
C ALA A 554 29.19 40.36 40.40
N THR A 555 28.88 39.91 39.19
CA THR A 555 29.69 38.95 38.45
C THR A 555 30.56 39.63 37.39
N SER A 556 31.87 39.32 37.36
CA SER A 556 32.80 39.79 36.32
C SER A 556 32.84 38.93 35.04
N ALA A 557 32.05 37.86 34.99
CA ALA A 557 32.06 36.89 33.90
C ALA A 557 31.38 37.37 32.60
N THR A 558 30.60 38.45 32.65
CA THR A 558 29.96 39.04 31.47
C THR A 558 29.81 40.55 31.62
N ALA A 559 29.95 41.28 30.50
CA ALA A 559 29.70 42.71 30.42
C ALA A 559 28.31 43.04 29.83
N VAL A 560 27.51 42.03 29.46
CA VAL A 560 26.18 42.23 28.86
C VAL A 560 25.18 42.55 29.98
N PRO A 561 24.43 43.66 29.89
CA PRO A 561 23.44 44.00 30.91
C PRO A 561 22.27 43.02 30.89
N LEU A 562 21.72 42.72 32.08
CA LEU A 562 20.52 41.92 32.24
C LEU A 562 19.28 42.81 32.21
N GLU A 563 18.40 42.56 31.25
CA GLU A 563 17.09 43.19 31.14
C GLU A 563 16.02 42.29 31.76
N LEU A 564 15.25 42.88 32.68
CA LEU A 564 14.12 42.22 33.33
C LEU A 564 12.82 42.62 32.63
N VAL A 565 12.15 41.65 32.02
CA VAL A 565 10.85 41.87 31.36
C VAL A 565 9.74 41.31 32.25
N ALA A 566 8.91 42.19 32.80
CA ALA A 566 7.81 41.81 33.69
C ALA A 566 6.77 40.92 32.97
N CYS A 567 6.36 39.83 33.61
CA CYS A 567 5.34 38.91 33.10
C CYS A 567 4.20 38.72 34.13
N PRO A 568 3.41 39.78 34.41
CA PRO A 568 2.38 39.75 35.47
C PRO A 568 1.34 38.63 35.26
N ASP A 569 0.93 38.40 34.00
CA ASP A 569 -0.04 37.35 33.65
C ASP A 569 0.55 35.93 33.66
N ARG A 570 1.84 35.78 33.97
CA ARG A 570 2.62 34.52 33.89
C ARG A 570 2.61 33.86 32.50
N ARG A 571 2.20 34.59 31.47
CA ARG A 571 2.12 34.16 30.08
C ARG A 571 3.45 34.42 29.36
N LEU A 572 4.47 33.66 29.72
CA LEU A 572 5.83 33.79 29.17
C LEU A 572 5.88 33.85 27.63
N ARG A 573 5.11 32.98 26.96
CA ARG A 573 5.05 32.95 25.48
C ARG A 573 4.54 34.26 24.87
N HIS A 574 3.59 34.91 25.54
CA HIS A 574 3.03 36.18 25.09
C HIS A 574 4.06 37.29 25.24
N ALA A 575 4.70 37.39 26.42
CA ALA A 575 5.74 38.39 26.67
C ALA A 575 6.94 38.23 25.73
N MET A 576 7.36 37.00 25.43
CA MET A 576 8.41 36.72 24.44
C MET A 576 8.02 37.19 23.04
N LYS A 577 6.77 36.91 22.62
CA LYS A 577 6.27 37.33 21.31
C LYS A 577 6.18 38.85 21.21
N GLU A 578 5.71 39.50 22.27
CA GLU A 578 5.60 40.96 22.36
C GLU A 578 6.98 41.62 22.28
N LEU A 579 7.95 41.12 23.06
CA LEU A 579 9.33 41.62 23.01
C LEU A 579 9.94 41.44 21.62
N ALA A 580 9.77 40.26 21.02
CA ALA A 580 10.27 39.97 19.69
C ALA A 580 9.63 40.89 18.64
N TYR A 581 8.30 41.06 18.70
CA TYR A 581 7.56 41.94 17.79
C TYR A 581 8.03 43.40 17.89
N ARG A 582 8.11 43.96 19.11
CA ARG A 582 8.62 45.33 19.33
C ARG A 582 10.06 45.50 18.85
N SER A 583 10.89 44.47 19.02
CA SER A 583 12.29 44.51 18.60
C SER A 583 12.48 44.42 17.08
N THR A 584 11.45 44.02 16.34
CA THR A 584 11.45 43.91 14.86
C THR A 584 10.40 44.81 14.20
N GLU A 585 9.79 45.74 14.95
CA GLU A 585 8.71 46.61 14.47
C GLU A 585 9.19 47.60 13.41
N ASP A 586 10.47 47.97 13.48
CA ASP A 586 11.15 48.85 12.52
C ASP A 586 11.28 48.25 11.11
N GLY A 587 11.11 46.92 10.96
CA GLY A 587 11.30 46.20 9.70
C GLY A 587 12.76 46.11 9.23
N GLU A 588 13.69 46.68 9.99
CA GLU A 588 15.11 46.78 9.67
C GLU A 588 15.99 45.92 10.58
N THR A 589 15.46 45.51 11.73
CA THR A 589 16.17 44.66 12.70
C THR A 589 15.94 43.18 12.43
N TRP A 590 17.04 42.44 12.25
CA TRP A 590 17.07 40.98 12.28
C TRP A 590 17.29 40.50 13.71
N LEU A 591 16.33 39.78 14.26
CA LEU A 591 16.37 39.31 15.64
C LEU A 591 16.80 37.84 15.72
N THR A 592 17.85 37.55 16.48
CA THR A 592 18.26 36.19 16.83
C THR A 592 18.05 35.93 18.32
N VAL A 593 17.17 35.00 18.66
CA VAL A 593 16.90 34.60 20.04
C VAL A 593 17.67 33.33 20.37
N LEU A 594 18.66 33.45 21.26
CA LEU A 594 19.45 32.34 21.77
C LEU A 594 18.78 31.72 23.01
N VAL A 595 18.50 30.41 22.94
CA VAL A 595 17.87 29.65 24.02
C VAL A 595 18.86 28.63 24.56
N PRO A 596 19.52 28.90 25.71
CA PRO A 596 20.39 27.92 26.34
C PRO A 596 19.59 26.70 26.80
N ARG A 597 19.94 25.51 26.31
CA ARG A 597 19.26 24.25 26.64
C ARG A 597 20.19 23.33 27.41
N ARG A 598 19.88 23.10 28.68
CA ARG A 598 20.53 22.09 29.51
C ARG A 598 20.11 20.70 29.05
N MET A 599 21.07 19.90 28.60
CA MET A 599 20.90 18.53 28.16
C MET A 599 21.39 17.58 29.24
N TYR A 600 20.55 16.61 29.60
CA TYR A 600 20.87 15.57 30.57
C TYR A 600 20.99 14.23 29.85
N SER A 601 22.07 13.48 30.13
CA SER A 601 22.33 12.20 29.48
C SER A 601 21.41 11.07 30.01
N ASN A 602 21.02 11.10 31.28
CA ASN A 602 20.26 10.01 31.91
C ASN A 602 18.75 10.08 31.61
N ALA A 603 18.09 8.91 31.53
CA ALA A 603 16.64 8.82 31.26
C ALA A 603 15.78 9.55 32.31
N LEU A 604 16.18 9.46 33.59
CA LEU A 604 15.56 10.19 34.69
C LEU A 604 15.71 11.72 34.50
N GLY A 605 16.91 12.19 34.15
CA GLY A 605 17.16 13.62 33.89
C GLY A 605 16.37 14.14 32.69
N LYS A 606 16.20 13.33 31.63
CA LYS A 606 15.36 13.68 30.48
C LYS A 606 13.87 13.75 30.81
N LEU A 607 13.40 12.97 31.80
CA LEU A 607 12.01 12.99 32.26
C LEU A 607 11.76 14.20 33.18
N LEU A 608 12.66 14.44 34.13
CA LEU A 608 12.56 15.53 35.11
C LEU A 608 12.72 16.93 34.49
N HIS A 609 13.50 17.05 33.41
CA HIS A 609 13.79 18.34 32.76
C HIS A 609 13.21 18.44 31.33
N ARG A 610 11.98 17.96 31.12
CA ARG A 610 11.31 17.97 29.80
C ARG A 610 11.03 19.40 29.27
N GLY A 611 11.95 19.91 28.44
CA GLY A 611 11.64 20.51 27.14
C GLY A 611 10.92 21.87 27.06
N THR A 612 11.16 22.80 27.99
CA THR A 612 10.55 24.14 27.91
C THR A 612 11.04 24.94 26.69
N GLY A 613 12.33 24.82 26.33
CA GLY A 613 12.93 25.58 25.21
C GLY A 613 12.41 25.24 23.80
N GLU A 614 12.03 23.97 23.52
CA GLU A 614 11.46 23.58 22.21
C GLU A 614 10.06 24.17 22.00
N LYS A 615 9.27 24.30 23.07
CA LYS A 615 7.94 24.94 23.02
C LYS A 615 8.05 26.45 22.85
N MET A 616 9.08 27.07 23.44
CA MET A 616 9.37 28.51 23.25
C MET A 616 9.76 28.82 21.80
N GLY A 617 10.67 28.02 21.21
CA GLY A 617 11.13 28.25 19.85
C GLY A 617 10.04 28.18 18.78
N LYS A 618 9.05 27.28 18.94
CA LYS A 618 7.90 27.17 18.02
C LYS A 618 6.99 28.41 17.97
N THR A 619 6.96 29.20 19.03
CA THR A 619 6.08 30.38 19.11
C THR A 619 6.70 31.57 18.38
N LEU A 620 8.02 31.73 18.51
CA LEU A 620 8.77 32.84 17.92
C LEU A 620 9.07 32.65 16.43
N THR A 621 9.19 31.41 15.94
CA THR A 621 9.47 31.10 14.52
C THR A 621 8.34 31.48 13.56
N GLN A 622 7.17 31.89 14.08
CA GLN A 622 6.06 32.41 13.27
C GLN A 622 6.18 33.91 12.97
N LEU A 623 7.08 34.62 13.67
CA LEU A 623 7.31 36.05 13.45
C LEU A 623 8.27 36.26 12.27
N PRO A 624 8.01 37.26 11.41
CA PRO A 624 8.97 37.64 10.38
C PRO A 624 10.24 38.19 11.04
N HIS A 625 11.40 37.99 10.40
CA HIS A 625 12.70 38.52 10.87
C HIS A 625 13.20 37.99 12.22
N VAL A 626 12.59 36.94 12.76
CA VAL A 626 12.99 36.31 14.03
C VAL A 626 13.54 34.92 13.79
N VAL A 627 14.79 34.70 14.18
CA VAL A 627 15.45 33.39 14.19
C VAL A 627 15.59 32.92 15.63
N VAL A 628 15.27 31.66 15.89
CA VAL A 628 15.49 31.04 17.20
C VAL A 628 16.58 29.99 17.09
N THR A 629 17.62 30.14 17.89
CA THR A 629 18.74 29.19 17.96
C THR A 629 18.77 28.54 19.33
N ILE A 630 18.60 27.21 19.37
CA ILE A 630 18.70 26.43 20.59
C ILE A 630 20.15 26.00 20.79
N LEU A 631 20.77 26.43 21.88
CA LEU A 631 22.17 26.11 22.23
C LEU A 631 22.21 24.94 23.22
N PRO A 632 22.56 23.72 22.78
CA PRO A 632 22.66 22.59 23.69
C PRO A 632 23.90 22.70 24.59
N PHE A 633 23.70 22.56 25.90
CA PHE A 633 24.76 22.46 26.90
C PHE A 633 24.64 21.13 27.65
N ASP A 634 25.62 20.23 27.47
CA ASP A 634 25.64 18.93 28.14
C ASP A 634 26.13 19.06 29.59
N VAL A 635 25.17 19.11 30.51
CA VAL A 635 25.44 19.27 31.95
C VAL A 635 26.18 18.04 32.49
N SER A 636 25.85 16.84 32.02
CA SER A 636 26.48 15.60 32.48
C SER A 636 27.96 15.55 32.10
N ARG A 637 28.30 16.01 30.89
CA ARG A 637 29.68 16.11 30.45
C ARG A 637 30.45 17.19 31.20
N ALA A 638 29.82 18.34 31.44
CA ALA A 638 30.42 19.43 32.20
C ALA A 638 30.74 19.01 33.64
N LEU A 639 29.80 18.34 34.33
CA LEU A 639 30.01 17.83 35.69
C LEU A 639 31.15 16.80 35.74
N ARG A 640 31.19 15.83 34.80
CA ARG A 640 32.30 14.87 34.72
C ARG A 640 33.65 15.53 34.51
N ALA A 641 33.72 16.53 33.61
CA ALA A 641 34.95 17.27 33.37
C ALA A 641 35.41 18.06 34.60
N MET A 642 34.47 18.56 35.42
CA MET A 642 34.78 19.19 36.71
C MET A 642 35.26 18.16 37.73
N GLU A 643 34.61 17.00 37.85
CA GLU A 643 35.02 15.91 38.74
C GLU A 643 36.41 15.34 38.36
N GLU A 644 36.70 15.21 37.07
CA GLU A 644 38.02 14.78 36.56
C GLU A 644 39.12 15.80 36.86
N ARG A 645 38.83 17.11 36.76
CA ARG A 645 39.78 18.17 37.16
C ARG A 645 40.05 18.22 38.67
N HIS A 646 39.15 17.71 39.49
CA HIS A 646 39.30 17.68 40.95
C HIS A 646 39.86 16.36 41.48
N ARG A 647 40.18 15.38 40.62
CA ARG A 647 40.97 14.21 41.04
C ARG A 647 42.42 14.64 41.20
N PRO A 648 43.04 14.52 42.39
CA PRO A 648 44.46 14.76 42.53
C PRO A 648 45.20 13.79 41.60
N HIS A 649 46.15 14.30 40.82
CA HIS A 649 47.09 13.45 40.08
C HIS A 649 47.79 12.54 41.10
N ALA A 650 47.40 11.26 41.14
CA ALA A 650 48.16 10.24 41.85
C ALA A 650 49.46 10.07 41.05
N GLY A 651 50.53 10.70 41.56
CA GLY A 651 51.91 10.45 41.16
C GLY A 651 52.41 9.13 41.71
#